data_AF-A0A1Q7RYT8-F1
#
_entry.id   AF-A0A1Q7RYT8-F1
#
_cell.length_a   1.000
_cell.length_b   1.000
_cell.length_c   1.000
_cell.angle_alpha   90.00
_cell.angle_beta   90.00
_cell.angle_gamma   90.00
#
_symmetry.space_group_name_H-M   'P 1'
#
loop_
_entity.id
_entity.type
_entity.pdbx_description
1 polymer ?
#
loop_
_entity_poly.entity_id
_entity_poly.type
_entity_poly.pdbx_seq_one_letter_code
_entity_poly.pdbx_strand_id
1 'polypeptide(L)'
;MWFEGARLIIGDRTPAIESSAFLVEGDSFAWVGKKGDRQPPANAIRVDLTGKTVMPALIDGHNHIGLVNEKDGTNQKSNYTRENLIDQLQRYAYYGTAAAMSMGLEADQELAYKLRDEVIPNAAKFLTVGKGIAATSMAGPPGEARLGIPYGAATPEEGRQHVRELHARRVHFVKFWVDDREATVPKLKPEVYRAIIDEAHKNGMETLAHLSRTSALADAKDLLKSGVDGFVHTVRDRDVDDEYIALVKAHPKVWTGPNVPSPGETEEEIDRLAETLPSSTITNMRRELDARKAAGNRPNPLFELHCRNLKKIHDAGMIIGLGTDATGDGFGPHQQIAYYVRCGFTAAEAIQAATFVNARILGLTRMGAVAAGKQADFIVLDANPLENIANTHKINKVYLRGEEVDRNALRAKFLAGAGTVAQSRSKITPMHVHHVHLNSVNPKAAAEYYPKPFSASAVTTTFNGIEAVKTGNVYLLFTKVNQPPQTELNGPQTSVWHFGWNTPDSRKYNERFRAMGLTIAQMWDAADGKLVDMSSDTLPGLPTQEQILELRAKGVTPTRQGGFGYLRGPDDALIENAQAGQVERFNHIHMYHEHPLCAIEWYVMHLGATVPPNPGGAPKPAGDCKQPYAPPTWPSFAKFPGFVRDPSGAVFFDDISISIRPWPGGGLVSTRGHIVDHWALSVSDLTSTVARLKSEGIKFLEDIHPWGNMRAAMIEGPDRVAIELVEVQ
;
A
#
# COMPACT_ATOMS: atom_id res chain seq x y z
N MET A 1 -36.12 -5.84 -3.61
CA MET A 1 -35.55 -7.10 -4.13
C MET A 1 -36.07 -8.28 -3.31
N TRP A 2 -36.39 -9.40 -3.96
CA TRP A 2 -36.84 -10.62 -3.31
C TRP A 2 -35.75 -11.69 -3.39
N PHE A 3 -35.29 -12.18 -2.25
CA PHE A 3 -34.26 -13.21 -2.13
C PHE A 3 -34.90 -14.51 -1.65
N GLU A 4 -34.49 -15.65 -2.21
CA GLU A 4 -35.07 -16.95 -1.85
C GLU A 4 -34.10 -18.12 -2.00
N GLY A 5 -34.34 -19.22 -1.27
CA GLY A 5 -33.66 -20.50 -1.43
C GLY A 5 -32.45 -20.73 -0.52
N ALA A 6 -31.92 -19.69 0.14
CA ALA A 6 -30.78 -19.81 1.04
C ALA A 6 -31.14 -20.46 2.39
N ARG A 7 -30.15 -21.04 3.06
CA ARG A 7 -30.16 -21.18 4.52
C ARG A 7 -29.98 -19.81 5.15
N LEU A 8 -30.88 -19.40 6.05
CA LEU A 8 -30.79 -18.08 6.70
C LEU A 8 -30.48 -18.21 8.19
N ILE A 9 -29.36 -17.63 8.61
CA ILE A 9 -28.98 -17.42 10.01
C ILE A 9 -29.50 -16.03 10.40
N ILE A 10 -30.31 -15.94 11.44
CA ILE A 10 -30.91 -14.67 11.87
C ILE A 10 -29.91 -13.79 12.63
N GLY A 11 -28.97 -14.38 13.36
CA GLY A 11 -27.93 -13.69 14.15
C GLY A 11 -28.17 -13.71 15.67
N ASP A 12 -29.36 -14.08 16.13
CA ASP A 12 -29.76 -14.08 17.55
C ASP A 12 -29.72 -15.47 18.21
N ARG A 13 -29.04 -16.43 17.57
CA ARG A 13 -29.00 -17.88 17.90
C ARG A 13 -30.32 -18.64 17.74
N THR A 14 -31.36 -18.05 17.15
CA THR A 14 -32.49 -18.85 16.68
C THR A 14 -32.02 -19.86 15.62
N PRO A 15 -32.64 -21.05 15.54
CA PRO A 15 -32.29 -22.03 14.51
C PRO A 15 -32.38 -21.43 13.10
N ALA A 16 -31.44 -21.80 12.23
CA ALA A 16 -31.43 -21.31 10.86
C ALA A 16 -32.71 -21.71 10.11
N ILE A 17 -33.21 -20.80 9.27
CA ILE A 17 -34.34 -21.06 8.38
C ILE A 17 -33.80 -21.71 7.10
N GLU A 18 -34.00 -23.01 6.96
CA GLU A 18 -33.70 -23.72 5.72
C GLU A 18 -34.67 -23.30 4.60
N SER A 19 -34.14 -23.12 3.39
CA SER A 19 -34.92 -22.66 2.22
C SER A 19 -35.74 -21.40 2.52
N SER A 20 -35.06 -20.37 3.03
CA SER A 20 -35.64 -19.09 3.40
C SER A 20 -36.11 -18.26 2.20
N ALA A 21 -36.94 -17.25 2.46
CA ALA A 21 -37.18 -16.14 1.55
C ALA A 21 -37.31 -14.83 2.33
N PHE A 22 -36.91 -13.72 1.73
CA PHE A 22 -37.05 -12.39 2.34
C PHE A 22 -37.17 -11.29 1.29
N LEU A 23 -37.88 -10.23 1.67
CA LEU A 23 -38.11 -9.04 0.85
C LEU A 23 -37.32 -7.87 1.44
N VAL A 24 -36.47 -7.26 0.60
CA VAL A 24 -35.78 -6.00 0.89
C VAL A 24 -36.45 -4.87 0.13
N GLU A 25 -36.89 -3.83 0.85
CA GLU A 25 -37.47 -2.60 0.30
C GLU A 25 -36.69 -1.40 0.84
N GLY A 26 -36.10 -0.61 -0.07
CA GLY A 26 -35.15 0.43 0.31
C GLY A 26 -34.01 -0.15 1.14
N ASP A 27 -33.83 0.39 2.35
CA ASP A 27 -32.77 -0.01 3.27
C ASP A 27 -33.15 -1.12 4.25
N SER A 28 -34.35 -1.72 4.15
CA SER A 28 -34.93 -2.55 5.20
C SER A 28 -35.40 -3.92 4.74
N PHE A 29 -35.36 -4.90 5.64
CA PHE A 29 -36.11 -6.15 5.49
C PHE A 29 -37.59 -5.86 5.71
N ALA A 30 -38.38 -5.84 4.66
CA ALA A 30 -39.84 -5.70 4.75
C ALA A 30 -40.52 -6.99 5.25
N TRP A 31 -39.92 -8.15 4.95
CA TRP A 31 -40.46 -9.46 5.35
C TRP A 31 -39.36 -10.53 5.31
N VAL A 32 -39.43 -11.51 6.22
CA VAL A 32 -38.50 -12.66 6.33
C VAL A 32 -39.32 -13.90 6.71
N GLY A 33 -39.08 -15.04 6.05
CA GLY A 33 -39.77 -16.30 6.34
C GLY A 33 -39.21 -17.48 5.55
N LYS A 34 -39.99 -18.56 5.42
CA LYS A 34 -39.65 -19.68 4.54
C LYS A 34 -40.12 -19.40 3.11
N LYS A 35 -39.41 -19.96 2.13
CA LYS A 35 -39.85 -19.96 0.74
C LYS A 35 -41.21 -20.65 0.65
N GLY A 36 -42.18 -19.96 0.06
CA GLY A 36 -43.57 -20.42 -0.05
C GLY A 36 -44.54 -19.80 0.95
N ASP A 37 -44.06 -19.23 2.07
CA ASP A 37 -44.92 -18.57 3.06
C ASP A 37 -45.57 -17.28 2.50
N ARG A 38 -44.92 -16.66 1.52
CA ARG A 38 -45.39 -15.46 0.82
C ARG A 38 -44.98 -15.50 -0.64
N GLN A 39 -45.88 -15.07 -1.52
CA GLN A 39 -45.57 -14.87 -2.93
C GLN A 39 -44.72 -13.60 -3.13
N PRO A 40 -43.67 -13.64 -3.99
CA PRO A 40 -42.90 -12.46 -4.31
C PRO A 40 -43.81 -11.38 -4.94
N PRO A 41 -43.62 -10.09 -4.62
CA PRO A 41 -44.33 -9.01 -5.31
C PRO A 41 -44.12 -9.08 -6.83
N ALA A 42 -45.14 -8.76 -7.63
CA ALA A 42 -45.13 -8.98 -9.07
C ALA A 42 -43.98 -8.27 -9.83
N ASN A 43 -43.50 -7.14 -9.31
CA ASN A 43 -42.42 -6.34 -9.86
C ASN A 43 -41.09 -6.48 -9.09
N ALA A 44 -40.99 -7.42 -8.15
CA ALA A 44 -39.76 -7.63 -7.41
C ALA A 44 -38.69 -8.27 -8.29
N ILE A 45 -37.48 -7.68 -8.31
CA ILE A 45 -36.27 -8.35 -8.80
C ILE A 45 -36.04 -9.56 -7.91
N ARG A 46 -36.03 -10.76 -8.50
CA ARG A 46 -35.83 -12.03 -7.79
C ARG A 46 -34.37 -12.45 -7.84
N VAL A 47 -33.86 -12.88 -6.69
CA VAL A 47 -32.49 -13.36 -6.52
C VAL A 47 -32.57 -14.76 -5.92
N ASP A 48 -32.19 -15.76 -6.71
CA ASP A 48 -32.09 -17.14 -6.25
C ASP A 48 -30.75 -17.36 -5.53
N LEU A 49 -30.84 -17.76 -4.27
CA LEU A 49 -29.73 -18.06 -3.38
C LEU A 49 -29.70 -19.55 -2.99
N THR A 50 -30.35 -20.41 -3.76
CA THR A 50 -30.35 -21.87 -3.53
C THR A 50 -28.91 -22.38 -3.40
N GLY A 51 -28.66 -23.16 -2.35
CA GLY A 51 -27.32 -23.69 -2.02
C GLY A 51 -26.38 -22.70 -1.31
N LYS A 52 -26.80 -21.46 -1.07
CA LYS A 52 -26.05 -20.46 -0.31
C LYS A 52 -26.51 -20.39 1.15
N THR A 53 -25.70 -19.75 1.99
CA THR A 53 -26.09 -19.35 3.34
C THR A 53 -26.12 -17.83 3.45
N VAL A 54 -27.12 -17.27 4.11
CA VAL A 54 -27.25 -15.85 4.44
C VAL A 54 -27.08 -15.68 5.94
N MET A 55 -26.35 -14.66 6.36
CA MET A 55 -26.27 -14.22 7.76
C MET A 55 -26.19 -12.69 7.85
N PRO A 56 -26.46 -12.06 9.00
CA PRO A 56 -26.28 -10.62 9.14
C PRO A 56 -24.82 -10.25 8.88
N ALA A 57 -24.61 -9.06 8.34
CA ALA A 57 -23.28 -8.50 8.21
C ALA A 57 -22.67 -8.29 9.60
N LEU A 58 -21.35 -8.45 9.69
CA LEU A 58 -20.61 -8.34 10.95
C LEU A 58 -20.62 -6.88 11.44
N ILE A 59 -20.40 -6.70 12.74
CA ILE A 59 -20.21 -5.41 13.39
C ILE A 59 -18.95 -5.53 14.22
N ASP A 60 -17.99 -4.63 14.02
CA ASP A 60 -16.79 -4.55 14.83
C ASP A 60 -16.97 -3.49 15.93
N GLY A 61 -16.96 -3.94 17.18
CA GLY A 61 -17.19 -3.12 18.36
C GLY A 61 -15.95 -2.43 18.89
N HIS A 62 -14.75 -2.74 18.42
CA HIS A 62 -13.52 -2.11 18.90
C HIS A 62 -12.38 -2.21 17.89
N ASN A 63 -11.99 -1.08 17.29
CA ASN A 63 -10.81 -0.97 16.41
C ASN A 63 -10.19 0.44 16.45
N HIS A 64 -9.20 0.66 15.58
CA HIS A 64 -8.43 1.90 15.46
C HIS A 64 -8.21 2.28 13.99
N ILE A 65 -9.15 3.02 13.41
CA ILE A 65 -9.17 3.33 11.97
C ILE A 65 -8.46 4.68 11.71
N GLY A 66 -7.69 4.75 10.63
CA GLY A 66 -7.18 6.00 10.05
C GLY A 66 -5.69 6.30 10.28
N LEU A 67 -5.00 5.65 11.23
CA LEU A 67 -3.57 5.90 11.46
C LEU A 67 -2.66 5.06 10.55
N VAL A 68 -3.11 3.87 10.17
CA VAL A 68 -2.42 3.02 9.20
C VAL A 68 -2.94 3.35 7.81
N ASN A 69 -2.06 3.44 6.82
CA ASN A 69 -2.45 3.47 5.42
C ASN A 69 -2.15 2.11 4.80
N GLU A 70 -3.21 1.32 4.55
CA GLU A 70 -3.08 -0.05 4.04
C GLU A 70 -2.49 -0.11 2.61
N LYS A 71 -2.38 1.02 1.91
CA LYS A 71 -1.82 1.08 0.54
C LYS A 71 -0.30 1.04 0.53
N ASP A 72 0.33 1.79 1.43
CA ASP A 72 1.78 1.95 1.50
C ASP A 72 2.39 1.37 2.79
N GLY A 73 1.56 0.89 3.71
CA GLY A 73 1.98 0.30 4.98
C GLY A 73 2.45 1.32 6.02
N THR A 74 2.34 2.62 5.74
CA THR A 74 2.75 3.66 6.69
C THR A 74 1.81 3.71 7.89
N ASN A 75 2.35 4.10 9.05
CA ASN A 75 1.59 4.26 10.29
C ASN A 75 2.01 5.57 10.97
N GLN A 76 1.22 6.62 10.79
CA GLN A 76 1.55 7.98 11.23
C GLN A 76 0.28 8.83 11.37
N LYS A 77 0.34 9.89 12.20
CA LYS A 77 -0.83 10.76 12.44
C LYS A 77 -1.36 11.44 11.18
N SER A 78 -0.47 11.80 10.26
CA SER A 78 -0.82 12.42 8.97
C SER A 78 -1.64 11.52 8.06
N ASN A 79 -1.70 10.21 8.33
CA ASN A 79 -2.57 9.29 7.59
C ASN A 79 -4.04 9.43 7.97
N TYR A 80 -4.36 10.14 9.06
CA TYR A 80 -5.73 10.35 9.54
C TYR A 80 -6.46 11.36 8.64
N THR A 81 -6.71 10.95 7.39
CA THR A 81 -7.39 11.72 6.35
C THR A 81 -8.73 11.09 6.03
N ARG A 82 -9.60 11.88 5.42
CA ARG A 82 -10.93 11.41 5.01
C ARG A 82 -10.82 10.23 4.05
N GLU A 83 -9.90 10.32 3.11
CA GLU A 83 -9.67 9.34 2.07
C GLU A 83 -9.22 8.01 2.66
N ASN A 84 -8.32 8.04 3.65
CA ASN A 84 -7.82 6.83 4.30
C ASN A 84 -8.89 6.18 5.19
N LEU A 85 -9.64 6.98 5.96
CA LEU A 85 -10.77 6.49 6.76
C LEU A 85 -11.81 5.79 5.87
N ILE A 86 -12.18 6.41 4.74
CA ILE A 86 -13.11 5.79 3.77
C ILE A 86 -12.53 4.52 3.17
N ASP A 87 -11.24 4.49 2.81
CA ASP A 87 -10.57 3.30 2.27
C ASP A 87 -10.71 2.10 3.24
N GLN A 88 -10.42 2.33 4.52
CA GLN A 88 -10.55 1.29 5.56
C GLN A 88 -12.00 0.85 5.78
N LEU A 89 -12.95 1.78 5.84
CA LEU A 89 -14.38 1.44 5.96
C LEU A 89 -14.90 0.65 4.75
N GLN A 90 -14.35 0.89 3.57
CA GLN A 90 -14.64 0.08 2.38
C GLN A 90 -14.02 -1.32 2.47
N ARG A 91 -12.85 -1.49 3.09
CA ARG A 91 -12.26 -2.81 3.36
C ARG A 91 -13.12 -3.61 4.34
N TYR A 92 -13.61 -2.98 5.41
CA TYR A 92 -14.61 -3.58 6.29
C TYR A 92 -15.86 -4.02 5.52
N ALA A 93 -16.40 -3.16 4.65
CA ALA A 93 -17.55 -3.53 3.81
C ALA A 93 -17.24 -4.67 2.83
N TYR A 94 -16.04 -4.70 2.24
CA TYR A 94 -15.60 -5.77 1.33
C TYR A 94 -15.64 -7.15 2.00
N TYR A 95 -15.23 -7.19 3.26
CA TYR A 95 -15.29 -8.36 4.13
C TYR A 95 -16.61 -8.48 4.91
N GLY A 96 -17.67 -7.80 4.48
CA GLY A 96 -18.99 -8.06 5.05
C GLY A 96 -19.25 -7.49 6.43
N THR A 97 -18.48 -6.48 6.86
CA THR A 97 -18.73 -5.72 8.08
C THR A 97 -19.55 -4.47 7.77
N ALA A 98 -20.68 -4.30 8.45
CA ALA A 98 -21.62 -3.20 8.23
C ALA A 98 -21.37 -1.97 9.11
N ALA A 99 -20.72 -2.14 10.27
CA ALA A 99 -20.37 -1.05 11.16
C ALA A 99 -19.07 -1.33 11.90
N ALA A 100 -18.29 -0.28 12.14
CA ALA A 100 -16.99 -0.34 12.79
C ALA A 100 -16.84 0.80 13.81
N MET A 101 -16.55 0.47 15.06
CA MET A 101 -16.36 1.42 16.16
C MET A 101 -14.87 1.66 16.44
N SER A 102 -14.39 2.83 16.02
CA SER A 102 -13.05 3.32 16.34
C SER A 102 -13.01 3.88 17.77
N MET A 103 -12.00 3.48 18.54
CA MET A 103 -11.95 3.83 19.96
C MET A 103 -10.65 4.47 20.42
N GLY A 104 -10.61 5.81 20.51
CA GLY A 104 -9.70 6.52 21.41
C GLY A 104 -8.45 7.11 20.78
N LEU A 105 -8.26 6.95 19.47
CA LEU A 105 -7.07 7.35 18.71
C LEU A 105 -7.39 8.28 17.51
N GLU A 106 -8.48 9.02 17.61
CA GLU A 106 -8.94 10.00 16.64
C GLU A 106 -7.98 11.20 16.61
N ALA A 107 -7.01 11.18 15.69
CA ALA A 107 -6.03 12.26 15.53
C ALA A 107 -6.68 13.57 15.07
N ASP A 108 -7.74 13.48 14.25
CA ASP A 108 -8.65 14.58 13.93
C ASP A 108 -10.09 14.21 14.35
N GLN A 109 -10.50 14.70 15.52
CA GLN A 109 -11.84 14.44 16.06
C GLN A 109 -12.94 15.10 15.24
N GLU A 110 -12.71 16.27 14.67
CA GLU A 110 -13.74 16.97 13.89
C GLU A 110 -14.07 16.19 12.61
N LEU A 111 -13.03 15.69 11.93
CA LEU A 111 -13.21 14.78 10.80
C LEU A 111 -13.92 13.49 11.23
N ALA A 112 -13.52 12.88 12.34
CA ALA A 112 -14.12 11.65 12.84
C ALA A 112 -15.64 11.82 13.11
N TYR A 113 -16.04 12.91 13.76
CA TYR A 113 -17.45 13.18 14.04
C TYR A 113 -18.26 13.50 12.79
N LYS A 114 -17.67 14.17 11.78
CA LYS A 114 -18.32 14.35 10.47
C LYS A 114 -18.60 13.00 9.81
N LEU A 115 -17.59 12.15 9.72
CA LEU A 115 -17.73 10.82 9.10
C LEU A 115 -18.71 9.91 9.85
N ARG A 116 -18.79 10.00 11.18
CA ARG A 116 -19.78 9.27 11.99
C ARG A 116 -21.21 9.60 11.58
N ASP A 117 -21.47 10.85 11.22
CA ASP A 117 -22.80 11.36 10.89
C ASP A 117 -23.13 11.20 9.39
N GLU A 118 -22.20 10.66 8.59
CA GLU A 118 -22.35 10.45 7.15
C GLU A 118 -22.70 8.99 6.78
N VAL A 119 -23.42 8.83 5.67
CA VAL A 119 -23.62 7.52 5.02
C VAL A 119 -22.77 7.48 3.76
N ILE A 120 -21.80 6.58 3.74
CA ILE A 120 -20.85 6.45 2.62
C ILE A 120 -21.20 5.19 1.81
N PRO A 121 -21.48 5.30 0.51
CA PRO A 121 -21.71 4.14 -0.35
C PRO A 121 -20.54 3.16 -0.35
N ASN A 122 -20.83 1.86 -0.49
CA ASN A 122 -19.83 0.79 -0.49
C ASN A 122 -18.92 0.72 0.75
N ALA A 123 -19.30 1.36 1.86
CA ALA A 123 -18.51 1.42 3.09
C ALA A 123 -19.34 1.04 4.32
N ALA A 124 -18.63 0.51 5.32
CA ALA A 124 -19.16 0.27 6.66
C ALA A 124 -19.53 1.60 7.33
N LYS A 125 -20.51 1.57 8.22
CA LYS A 125 -20.85 2.72 9.07
C LYS A 125 -19.71 2.98 10.05
N PHE A 126 -19.17 4.19 10.03
CA PHE A 126 -18.17 4.62 11.01
C PHE A 126 -18.84 5.02 12.31
N LEU A 127 -18.32 4.50 13.42
CA LEU A 127 -18.65 4.94 14.77
C LEU A 127 -17.35 5.31 15.47
N THR A 128 -17.42 6.26 16.40
CA THR A 128 -16.25 6.71 17.14
C THR A 128 -16.60 7.12 18.56
N VAL A 129 -15.67 6.87 19.48
CA VAL A 129 -15.70 7.40 20.85
C VAL A 129 -14.95 8.72 20.99
N GLY A 130 -14.39 9.27 19.90
CA GLY A 130 -13.42 10.35 19.97
C GLY A 130 -12.16 9.93 20.72
N LYS A 131 -11.38 10.89 21.21
CA LYS A 131 -10.19 10.60 22.02
C LYS A 131 -10.56 9.90 23.33
N GLY A 132 -9.75 8.92 23.71
CA GLY A 132 -9.83 8.34 25.04
C GLY A 132 -9.03 9.18 26.05
N ILE A 133 -9.08 8.76 27.32
CA ILE A 133 -8.45 9.47 28.44
C ILE A 133 -7.34 8.61 29.06
N ALA A 134 -6.17 9.19 29.29
CA ALA A 134 -5.05 8.55 29.99
C ALA A 134 -4.51 9.48 31.09
N ALA A 135 -3.57 9.00 31.91
CA ALA A 135 -3.00 9.80 33.01
C ALA A 135 -2.33 11.11 32.52
N THR A 136 -1.71 11.04 31.34
CA THR A 136 -1.22 12.18 30.57
C THR A 136 -1.51 11.90 29.09
N SER A 137 -1.43 12.90 28.22
CA SER A 137 -1.60 12.68 26.76
C SER A 137 -0.57 11.71 26.18
N MET A 138 0.56 11.53 26.87
CA MET A 138 1.62 10.59 26.48
C MET A 138 1.49 9.22 27.12
N ALA A 139 0.57 9.03 28.07
CA ALA A 139 0.36 7.78 28.81
C ALA A 139 -0.68 6.84 28.16
N GLY A 140 -1.15 7.15 26.94
CA GLY A 140 -1.96 6.24 26.14
C GLY A 140 -1.15 5.12 25.47
N PRO A 141 -1.68 4.48 24.42
CA PRO A 141 -0.97 3.44 23.67
C PRO A 141 0.40 3.92 23.15
N PRO A 142 1.45 3.06 23.19
CA PRO A 142 2.76 3.43 22.66
C PRO A 142 2.75 3.49 21.12
N GLY A 143 3.79 4.11 20.56
CA GLY A 143 4.02 4.24 19.11
C GLY A 143 3.86 5.68 18.62
N GLU A 144 4.77 6.12 17.76
CA GLU A 144 4.86 7.51 17.27
C GLU A 144 3.54 8.03 16.68
N ALA A 145 2.85 7.18 15.91
CA ALA A 145 1.53 7.50 15.34
C ALA A 145 0.43 7.75 16.38
N ARG A 146 0.57 7.21 17.60
CA ARG A 146 -0.49 7.18 18.63
C ARG A 146 -0.24 8.13 19.80
N LEU A 147 1.04 8.35 20.13
CA LEU A 147 1.46 9.18 21.27
C LEU A 147 0.90 10.59 21.18
N GLY A 148 0.36 11.12 22.28
CA GLY A 148 -0.17 12.49 22.34
C GLY A 148 -1.57 12.67 21.73
N ILE A 149 -2.22 11.60 21.24
CA ILE A 149 -3.62 11.68 20.78
C ILE A 149 -4.60 11.71 21.96
N PRO A 150 -4.54 10.78 22.93
CA PRO A 150 -5.48 10.76 24.05
C PRO A 150 -5.43 12.04 24.90
N TYR A 151 -6.53 12.32 25.59
CA TYR A 151 -6.56 13.33 26.63
C TYR A 151 -5.69 12.91 27.82
N GLY A 152 -5.07 13.89 28.48
CA GLY A 152 -4.42 13.70 29.78
C GLY A 152 -5.33 14.15 30.91
N ALA A 153 -5.46 13.34 31.95
CA ALA A 153 -6.17 13.66 33.18
C ALA A 153 -5.35 13.23 34.40
N ALA A 154 -4.76 14.21 35.09
CA ALA A 154 -4.01 14.00 36.33
C ALA A 154 -4.91 14.15 37.57
N THR A 155 -6.04 14.84 37.42
CA THR A 155 -7.00 15.13 38.49
C THR A 155 -8.42 14.66 38.15
N PRO A 156 -9.27 14.41 39.16
CA PRO A 156 -10.67 14.05 38.95
C PRO A 156 -11.42 15.04 38.06
N GLU A 157 -11.22 16.35 38.26
CA GLU A 157 -11.93 17.38 37.50
C GLU A 157 -11.53 17.43 36.02
N GLU A 158 -10.24 17.24 35.70
CA GLU A 158 -9.81 17.08 34.31
C GLU A 158 -10.50 15.87 33.65
N GLY A 159 -10.61 14.75 34.38
CA GLY A 159 -11.36 13.58 33.92
C GLY A 159 -12.82 13.90 33.61
N ARG A 160 -13.53 14.60 34.52
CA ARG A 160 -14.92 15.04 34.31
C ARG A 160 -15.06 15.99 33.13
N GLN A 161 -14.10 16.89 32.97
CA GLN A 161 -14.10 17.86 31.88
C GLN A 161 -14.05 17.17 30.51
N HIS A 162 -13.16 16.19 30.33
CA HIS A 162 -13.08 15.42 29.08
C HIS A 162 -14.36 14.62 28.81
N VAL A 163 -15.02 14.08 29.85
CA VAL A 163 -16.33 13.43 29.71
C VAL A 163 -17.37 14.39 29.17
N ARG A 164 -17.46 15.61 29.73
CA ARG A 164 -18.39 16.64 29.26
C ARG A 164 -18.10 17.08 27.83
N GLU A 165 -16.82 17.16 27.45
CA GLU A 165 -16.42 17.45 26.06
C GLU A 165 -16.89 16.35 25.10
N LEU A 166 -16.70 15.08 25.44
CA LEU A 166 -17.19 13.96 24.64
C LEU A 166 -18.73 13.94 24.58
N HIS A 167 -19.40 14.18 25.70
CA HIS A 167 -20.87 14.26 25.77
C HIS A 167 -21.42 15.36 24.84
N ALA A 168 -20.81 16.55 24.83
CA ALA A 168 -21.20 17.65 23.95
C ALA A 168 -21.12 17.29 22.45
N ARG A 169 -20.34 16.27 22.09
CA ARG A 169 -20.21 15.75 20.72
C ARG A 169 -21.12 14.54 20.44
N ARG A 170 -22.04 14.21 21.36
CA ARG A 170 -22.95 13.06 21.28
C ARG A 170 -22.22 11.72 21.23
N VAL A 171 -21.10 11.60 21.94
CA VAL A 171 -20.42 10.32 22.14
C VAL A 171 -21.17 9.51 23.21
N HIS A 172 -21.28 8.19 23.03
CA HIS A 172 -21.96 7.31 23.98
C HIS A 172 -20.99 6.61 24.96
N PHE A 173 -19.80 6.24 24.50
CA PHE A 173 -18.79 5.55 25.30
C PHE A 173 -17.61 6.46 25.64
N VAL A 174 -17.14 6.41 26.88
CA VAL A 174 -15.87 7.03 27.30
C VAL A 174 -14.82 5.94 27.47
N LYS A 175 -13.81 5.92 26.61
CA LYS A 175 -12.66 5.00 26.73
C LYS A 175 -11.55 5.63 27.58
N PHE A 176 -10.98 4.87 28.51
CA PHE A 176 -9.81 5.32 29.27
C PHE A 176 -8.77 4.22 29.53
N TRP A 177 -7.51 4.62 29.71
CA TRP A 177 -6.36 3.75 29.93
C TRP A 177 -5.95 3.69 31.40
N VAL A 178 -6.10 2.53 32.01
CA VAL A 178 -5.50 2.17 33.30
C VAL A 178 -4.26 1.31 33.02
N ASP A 179 -3.24 1.97 32.47
CA ASP A 179 -2.00 1.33 32.02
C ASP A 179 -0.80 2.22 32.30
N ASP A 180 0.23 1.69 32.97
CA ASP A 180 1.50 2.35 33.21
C ASP A 180 2.59 1.94 32.21
N ARG A 181 2.26 1.05 31.27
CA ARG A 181 3.18 0.44 30.30
C ARG A 181 4.42 -0.09 30.99
N GLU A 182 4.23 -0.96 31.98
CA GLU A 182 5.31 -1.57 32.76
C GLU A 182 6.15 -0.50 33.49
N ALA A 183 5.46 0.43 34.14
CA ALA A 183 6.01 1.56 34.88
C ALA A 183 6.82 2.58 34.04
N THR A 184 6.66 2.59 32.71
CA THR A 184 7.31 3.61 31.85
C THR A 184 6.55 4.93 31.79
N VAL A 185 5.28 4.96 32.22
CA VAL A 185 4.47 6.17 32.36
C VAL A 185 3.54 6.14 33.56
N PRO A 186 3.01 7.31 34.00
CA PRO A 186 2.02 7.34 35.07
C PRO A 186 0.76 6.55 34.71
N LYS A 187 0.26 5.77 35.66
CA LYS A 187 -1.05 5.10 35.57
C LYS A 187 -2.18 6.09 35.87
N LEU A 188 -3.33 5.94 35.21
CA LEU A 188 -4.52 6.72 35.55
C LEU A 188 -4.97 6.35 36.96
N LYS A 189 -5.07 7.36 37.84
CA LYS A 189 -5.26 7.11 39.28
C LYS A 189 -6.70 6.70 39.59
N PRO A 190 -6.92 5.91 40.66
CA PRO A 190 -8.26 5.49 41.09
C PRO A 190 -9.28 6.59 41.30
N GLU A 191 -8.89 7.69 41.93
CA GLU A 191 -9.76 8.85 42.12
C GLU A 191 -10.17 9.51 40.79
N VAL A 192 -9.35 9.40 39.74
CA VAL A 192 -9.62 9.98 38.42
C VAL A 192 -10.60 9.11 37.63
N TYR A 193 -10.34 7.80 37.49
CA TYR A 193 -11.29 6.95 36.74
C TYR A 193 -12.65 6.83 37.44
N ARG A 194 -12.72 6.88 38.78
CA ARG A 194 -14.02 6.93 39.49
C ARG A 194 -14.80 8.21 39.17
N ALA A 195 -14.11 9.34 39.03
CA ALA A 195 -14.74 10.58 38.62
C ALA A 195 -15.19 10.57 37.15
N ILE A 196 -14.42 9.92 36.27
CA ILE A 196 -14.80 9.68 34.87
C ILE A 196 -16.08 8.83 34.80
N ILE A 197 -16.14 7.71 35.55
CA ILE A 197 -17.31 6.82 35.61
C ILE A 197 -18.54 7.56 36.12
N ASP A 198 -18.43 8.25 37.25
CA ASP A 198 -19.53 9.01 37.84
C ASP A 198 -20.05 10.13 36.91
N GLU A 199 -19.15 10.87 36.24
CA GLU A 199 -19.56 11.91 35.29
C GLU A 199 -20.21 11.32 34.03
N ALA A 200 -19.70 10.20 33.53
CA ALA A 200 -20.25 9.54 32.35
C ALA A 200 -21.68 9.07 32.63
N HIS A 201 -21.89 8.39 33.76
CA HIS A 201 -23.22 7.92 34.18
C HIS A 201 -24.22 9.06 34.40
N LYS A 202 -23.78 10.20 34.96
CA LYS A 202 -24.63 11.42 35.08
C LYS A 202 -25.10 11.95 33.74
N ASN A 203 -24.34 11.73 32.67
CA ASN A 203 -24.67 12.15 31.31
C ASN A 203 -25.26 11.00 30.45
N GLY A 204 -25.60 9.85 31.06
CA GLY A 204 -26.15 8.70 30.34
C GLY A 204 -25.17 8.02 29.37
N MET A 205 -23.87 8.21 29.59
CA MET A 205 -22.79 7.55 28.84
C MET A 205 -22.31 6.30 29.57
N GLU A 206 -21.73 5.37 28.81
CA GLU A 206 -21.08 4.17 29.35
C GLU A 206 -19.54 4.32 29.29
N THR A 207 -18.83 3.52 30.09
CA THR A 207 -17.38 3.61 30.24
C THR A 207 -16.65 2.31 29.93
N LEU A 208 -15.53 2.42 29.22
CA LEU A 208 -14.72 1.28 28.80
C LEU A 208 -13.26 1.44 29.22
N ALA A 209 -12.76 0.49 29.99
CA ALA A 209 -11.39 0.50 30.47
C ALA A 209 -10.46 -0.35 29.58
N HIS A 210 -9.27 0.19 29.31
CA HIS A 210 -8.09 -0.57 28.91
C HIS A 210 -7.28 -0.89 30.17
N LEU A 211 -6.89 -2.16 30.33
CA LEU A 211 -6.06 -2.66 31.43
C LEU A 211 -4.57 -2.84 31.05
N SER A 212 -3.68 -2.60 32.02
CA SER A 212 -2.24 -2.87 31.92
C SER A 212 -1.91 -4.35 31.69
N ARG A 213 -0.63 -4.68 31.47
CA ARG A 213 -0.13 -6.07 31.43
C ARG A 213 0.60 -6.50 32.71
N THR A 214 0.53 -5.72 33.78
CA THR A 214 1.27 -5.96 35.03
C THR A 214 0.37 -6.01 36.26
N SER A 215 -0.73 -5.25 36.24
CA SER A 215 -1.68 -5.10 37.35
C SER A 215 -3.13 -5.31 36.93
N ALA A 216 -3.36 -5.89 35.74
CA ALA A 216 -4.66 -5.97 35.08
C ALA A 216 -5.77 -6.55 35.97
N LEU A 217 -5.50 -7.67 36.66
CA LEU A 217 -6.50 -8.33 37.50
C LEU A 217 -6.93 -7.48 38.70
N ALA A 218 -5.97 -6.83 39.37
CA ALA A 218 -6.26 -5.98 40.52
C ALA A 218 -7.05 -4.73 40.09
N ASP A 219 -6.63 -4.09 39.00
CA ASP A 219 -7.29 -2.92 38.44
C ASP A 219 -8.71 -3.25 37.95
N ALA A 220 -8.90 -4.40 37.28
CA ALA A 220 -10.20 -4.83 36.78
C ALA A 220 -11.20 -5.06 37.92
N LYS A 221 -10.76 -5.64 39.05
CA LYS A 221 -11.60 -5.81 40.24
C LYS A 221 -12.02 -4.47 40.85
N ASP A 222 -11.11 -3.50 40.94
CA ASP A 222 -11.45 -2.18 41.45
C ASP A 222 -12.39 -1.41 40.51
N LEU A 223 -12.18 -1.53 39.20
CA LEU A 223 -13.04 -0.92 38.18
C LEU A 223 -14.46 -1.49 38.20
N LEU A 224 -14.62 -2.81 38.36
CA LEU A 224 -15.94 -3.44 38.56
C LEU A 224 -16.62 -2.89 39.82
N LYS A 225 -15.91 -2.85 40.96
CA LYS A 225 -16.40 -2.26 42.21
C LYS A 225 -16.75 -0.77 42.07
N SER A 226 -16.09 -0.07 41.15
CA SER A 226 -16.31 1.34 40.84
C SER A 226 -17.42 1.59 39.81
N GLY A 227 -18.00 0.54 39.22
CA GLY A 227 -19.13 0.64 38.29
C GLY A 227 -18.76 0.79 36.81
N VAL A 228 -17.58 0.35 36.38
CA VAL A 228 -17.26 0.34 34.94
C VAL A 228 -18.26 -0.50 34.13
N ASP A 229 -18.59 -0.06 32.92
CA ASP A 229 -19.59 -0.74 32.07
C ASP A 229 -18.98 -1.82 31.18
N GLY A 230 -17.68 -1.73 30.91
CA GLY A 230 -17.00 -2.76 30.15
C GLY A 230 -15.49 -2.59 30.04
N PHE A 231 -14.89 -3.54 29.33
CA PHE A 231 -13.47 -3.55 29.05
C PHE A 231 -13.23 -3.76 27.56
N VAL A 232 -12.41 -2.90 26.94
CA VAL A 232 -12.02 -3.08 25.53
C VAL A 232 -11.18 -4.33 25.31
N HIS A 233 -10.52 -4.82 26.37
CA HIS A 233 -9.91 -6.15 26.46
C HIS A 233 -9.90 -6.62 27.91
N THR A 234 -9.88 -7.93 28.10
CA THR A 234 -10.01 -8.57 29.41
C THR A 234 -8.70 -8.53 30.20
N VAL A 235 -8.63 -9.25 31.33
CA VAL A 235 -7.35 -9.55 31.99
C VAL A 235 -6.50 -10.42 31.03
N ARG A 236 -5.31 -9.94 30.68
CA ARG A 236 -4.46 -10.49 29.59
C ARG A 236 -3.10 -11.03 30.06
N ASP A 237 -2.71 -10.78 31.29
CA ASP A 237 -1.38 -11.08 31.85
C ASP A 237 -1.37 -12.32 32.77
N ARG A 238 -2.53 -12.77 33.24
CA ARG A 238 -2.68 -13.94 34.13
C ARG A 238 -4.08 -14.54 34.07
N ASP A 239 -4.23 -15.73 34.64
CA ASP A 239 -5.55 -16.36 34.80
C ASP A 239 -6.43 -15.51 35.73
N VAL A 240 -7.72 -15.34 35.38
CA VAL A 240 -8.71 -14.71 36.27
C VAL A 240 -9.05 -15.61 37.46
N ASP A 241 -9.30 -15.00 38.61
CA ASP A 241 -9.61 -15.69 39.87
C ASP A 241 -11.09 -15.62 40.25
N ASP A 242 -11.46 -16.36 41.31
CA ASP A 242 -12.85 -16.51 41.74
C ASP A 242 -13.48 -15.19 42.20
N GLU A 243 -12.69 -14.27 42.78
CA GLU A 243 -13.20 -12.94 43.16
C GLU A 243 -13.58 -12.14 41.90
N TYR A 244 -12.73 -12.13 40.87
CA TYR A 244 -13.05 -11.46 39.61
C TYR A 244 -14.31 -12.06 38.95
N ILE A 245 -14.43 -13.40 38.94
CA ILE A 245 -15.61 -14.08 38.42
C ILE A 245 -16.88 -13.76 39.23
N ALA A 246 -16.78 -13.68 40.56
CA ALA A 246 -17.90 -13.27 41.40
C ALA A 246 -18.33 -11.83 41.12
N LEU A 247 -17.38 -10.92 40.89
CA LEU A 247 -17.68 -9.55 40.48
C LEU A 247 -18.36 -9.52 39.10
N VAL A 248 -17.84 -10.22 38.10
CA VAL A 248 -18.48 -10.32 36.77
C VAL A 248 -19.95 -10.74 36.90
N LYS A 249 -20.26 -11.76 37.72
CA LYS A 249 -21.64 -12.20 37.98
C LYS A 249 -22.51 -11.14 38.67
N ALA A 250 -21.92 -10.32 39.54
CA ALA A 250 -22.61 -9.22 40.21
C ALA A 250 -22.90 -8.04 39.28
N HIS A 251 -22.25 -7.96 38.11
CA HIS A 251 -22.41 -6.89 37.12
C HIS A 251 -22.94 -7.45 35.78
N PRO A 252 -24.21 -7.89 35.69
CA PRO A 252 -24.74 -8.62 34.52
C PRO A 252 -24.83 -7.79 33.22
N LYS A 253 -24.59 -6.48 33.30
CA LYS A 253 -24.52 -5.58 32.13
C LYS A 253 -23.09 -5.39 31.62
N VAL A 254 -22.08 -5.86 32.36
CA VAL A 254 -20.69 -5.65 31.98
C VAL A 254 -20.38 -6.41 30.70
N TRP A 255 -19.66 -5.75 29.78
CA TRP A 255 -19.35 -6.31 28.49
C TRP A 255 -17.88 -6.15 28.11
N THR A 256 -17.44 -6.97 27.16
CA THR A 256 -16.11 -6.84 26.56
C THR A 256 -16.16 -7.17 25.08
N GLY A 257 -15.34 -6.48 24.28
CA GLY A 257 -15.04 -6.83 22.89
C GLY A 257 -13.60 -7.32 22.80
N PRO A 258 -13.29 -8.54 23.28
CA PRO A 258 -11.92 -8.96 23.52
C PRO A 258 -11.19 -9.22 22.20
N ASN A 259 -9.98 -8.66 22.08
CA ASN A 259 -9.05 -8.95 20.99
C ASN A 259 -8.15 -10.12 21.36
N VAL A 260 -8.58 -11.34 21.04
CA VAL A 260 -7.77 -12.54 21.27
C VAL A 260 -6.54 -12.48 20.35
N PRO A 261 -5.31 -12.62 20.88
CA PRO A 261 -4.09 -12.46 20.10
C PRO A 261 -4.00 -13.53 19.02
N SER A 262 -3.41 -13.21 17.87
CA SER A 262 -3.23 -14.18 16.78
C SER A 262 -2.44 -15.41 17.27
N PRO A 263 -2.94 -16.64 17.05
CA PRO A 263 -2.14 -17.87 17.19
C PRO A 263 -1.17 -18.08 16.00
N GLY A 264 -1.07 -17.09 15.10
CA GLY A 264 -0.28 -17.07 13.87
C GLY A 264 -1.14 -17.27 12.65
N GLU A 265 -0.96 -16.41 11.65
CA GLU A 265 -1.75 -16.36 10.41
C GLU A 265 -1.56 -17.65 9.60
N THR A 266 -2.65 -18.15 9.03
CA THR A 266 -2.67 -19.32 8.15
C THR A 266 -2.50 -18.92 6.69
N GLU A 267 -2.13 -19.88 5.84
CA GLU A 267 -2.03 -19.67 4.39
C GLU A 267 -3.36 -19.15 3.81
N GLU A 268 -4.49 -19.73 4.26
CA GLU A 268 -5.82 -19.33 3.80
C GLU A 268 -6.13 -17.88 4.19
N GLU A 269 -5.79 -17.44 5.40
CA GLU A 269 -6.01 -16.05 5.82
C GLU A 269 -5.14 -15.07 5.01
N ILE A 270 -3.89 -15.43 4.73
CA ILE A 270 -3.01 -14.61 3.90
C ILE A 270 -3.56 -14.50 2.47
N ASP A 271 -4.04 -15.60 1.90
CA ASP A 271 -4.64 -15.61 0.56
C ASP A 271 -5.90 -14.74 0.49
N ARG A 272 -6.70 -14.68 1.57
CA ARG A 272 -7.84 -13.75 1.67
C ARG A 272 -7.39 -12.31 1.74
N LEU A 273 -6.44 -12.02 2.61
CA LEU A 273 -5.88 -10.68 2.74
C LEU A 273 -5.22 -10.21 1.45
N ALA A 274 -4.73 -11.12 0.60
CA ALA A 274 -4.18 -10.77 -0.72
C ALA A 274 -5.21 -10.24 -1.71
N GLU A 275 -6.51 -10.36 -1.42
CA GLU A 275 -7.55 -9.69 -2.19
C GLU A 275 -7.61 -8.19 -1.91
N THR A 276 -7.09 -7.72 -0.77
CA THR A 276 -7.23 -6.31 -0.36
C THR A 276 -5.90 -5.65 0.00
N LEU A 277 -4.89 -6.38 0.45
CA LEU A 277 -3.61 -5.82 0.89
C LEU A 277 -2.54 -5.81 -0.21
N PRO A 278 -1.52 -4.94 -0.09
CA PRO A 278 -0.40 -4.91 -1.00
C PRO A 278 0.38 -6.21 -1.11
N SER A 279 0.89 -6.49 -2.31
CA SER A 279 1.70 -7.69 -2.55
C SER A 279 2.98 -7.72 -1.70
N SER A 280 3.55 -6.56 -1.36
CA SER A 280 4.63 -6.40 -0.37
C SER A 280 4.22 -6.92 1.00
N THR A 281 3.07 -6.47 1.50
CA THR A 281 2.50 -6.91 2.77
C THR A 281 2.27 -8.42 2.77
N ILE A 282 1.66 -8.95 1.71
CA ILE A 282 1.42 -10.40 1.56
C ILE A 282 2.72 -11.20 1.51
N THR A 283 3.74 -10.69 0.82
CA THR A 283 5.07 -11.33 0.78
C THR A 283 5.72 -11.37 2.15
N ASN A 284 5.60 -10.29 2.92
CA ASN A 284 6.08 -10.25 4.31
C ASN A 284 5.34 -11.26 5.18
N MET A 285 4.00 -11.31 5.09
CA MET A 285 3.19 -12.26 5.84
C MET A 285 3.54 -13.72 5.49
N ARG A 286 3.75 -14.05 4.22
CA ARG A 286 4.19 -15.40 3.80
C ARG A 286 5.57 -15.74 4.35
N ARG A 287 6.51 -14.79 4.35
CA ARG A 287 7.84 -14.96 4.94
C ARG A 287 7.76 -15.23 6.44
N GLU A 288 6.92 -14.48 7.16
CA GLU A 288 6.70 -14.67 8.59
C GLU A 288 6.05 -16.03 8.89
N LEU A 289 5.08 -16.45 8.06
CA LEU A 289 4.48 -17.77 8.12
C LEU A 289 5.53 -18.87 7.92
N ASP A 290 6.39 -18.77 6.92
CA ASP A 290 7.44 -19.75 6.66
C ASP A 290 8.48 -19.80 7.79
N ALA A 291 8.86 -18.65 8.35
CA ALA A 291 9.73 -18.59 9.52
C ALA A 291 9.08 -19.27 10.75
N ARG A 292 7.78 -19.07 10.95
CA ARG A 292 7.01 -19.71 12.03
C ARG A 292 6.90 -21.22 11.83
N LYS A 293 6.65 -21.68 10.59
CA LYS A 293 6.65 -23.10 10.21
C LYS A 293 8.01 -23.73 10.49
N ALA A 294 9.11 -23.07 10.09
CA ALA A 294 10.47 -23.52 10.34
C ALA A 294 10.82 -23.59 11.84
N ALA A 295 10.25 -22.69 12.65
CA ALA A 295 10.36 -22.72 14.11
C ALA A 295 9.46 -23.79 14.79
N GLY A 296 8.74 -24.60 14.00
CA GLY A 296 7.88 -25.68 14.47
C GLY A 296 6.48 -25.23 14.90
N ASN A 297 6.01 -24.06 14.45
CA ASN A 297 4.70 -23.48 14.82
C ASN A 297 4.45 -23.47 16.34
N ARG A 298 5.43 -22.94 17.09
CA ARG A 298 5.33 -22.88 18.56
C ARG A 298 4.00 -22.23 18.98
N PRO A 299 3.24 -22.85 19.91
CA PRO A 299 1.99 -22.28 20.40
C PRO A 299 2.21 -20.87 20.97
N ASN A 300 1.27 -19.96 20.72
CA ASN A 300 1.28 -18.65 21.37
C ASN A 300 0.71 -18.80 22.80
N PRO A 301 1.53 -18.71 23.87
CA PRO A 301 1.04 -18.92 25.23
C PRO A 301 0.02 -17.86 25.66
N LEU A 302 0.04 -16.67 25.05
CA LEU A 302 -0.96 -15.63 25.30
C LEU A 302 -2.32 -15.99 24.71
N PHE A 303 -2.36 -16.68 23.56
CA PHE A 303 -3.60 -17.18 22.97
C PHE A 303 -4.31 -18.15 23.93
N GLU A 304 -3.59 -19.15 24.44
CA GLU A 304 -4.15 -20.14 25.36
C GLU A 304 -4.63 -19.51 26.68
N LEU A 305 -3.86 -18.55 27.22
CA LEU A 305 -4.26 -17.81 28.41
C LEU A 305 -5.57 -17.02 28.18
N HIS A 306 -5.64 -16.30 27.05
CA HIS A 306 -6.80 -15.47 26.74
C HIS A 306 -8.02 -16.32 26.44
N CYS A 307 -7.87 -17.47 25.76
CA CYS A 307 -8.97 -18.41 25.56
C CYS A 307 -9.54 -18.93 26.88
N ARG A 308 -8.70 -19.34 27.84
CA ARG A 308 -9.17 -19.78 29.16
C ARG A 308 -9.93 -18.68 29.89
N ASN A 309 -9.39 -17.46 29.91
CA ASN A 309 -10.04 -16.32 30.55
C ASN A 309 -11.37 -15.97 29.86
N LEU A 310 -11.39 -15.92 28.52
CA LEU A 310 -12.57 -15.63 27.70
C LEU A 310 -13.69 -16.63 27.99
N LYS A 311 -13.37 -17.93 28.03
CA LYS A 311 -14.36 -18.97 28.36
C LYS A 311 -14.91 -18.81 29.78
N LYS A 312 -14.04 -18.56 30.77
CA LYS A 312 -14.46 -18.36 32.17
C LYS A 312 -15.42 -17.18 32.34
N ILE A 313 -15.13 -16.02 31.72
CA ILE A 313 -15.99 -14.84 31.83
C ILE A 313 -17.29 -15.01 31.04
N HIS A 314 -17.25 -15.67 29.88
CA HIS A 314 -18.45 -16.02 29.12
C HIS A 314 -19.39 -16.91 29.94
N ASP A 315 -18.84 -17.97 30.56
CA ASP A 315 -19.60 -18.89 31.42
C ASP A 315 -20.12 -18.21 32.70
N ALA A 316 -19.44 -17.14 33.14
CA ALA A 316 -19.88 -16.29 34.24
C ALA A 316 -21.00 -15.30 33.86
N GLY A 317 -21.36 -15.22 32.58
CA GLY A 317 -22.45 -14.36 32.08
C GLY A 317 -22.01 -12.97 31.64
N MET A 318 -20.70 -12.70 31.49
CA MET A 318 -20.23 -11.46 30.87
C MET A 318 -20.72 -11.37 29.42
N ILE A 319 -21.16 -10.19 28.99
CA ILE A 319 -21.59 -9.99 27.61
C ILE A 319 -20.34 -9.94 26.72
N ILE A 320 -20.22 -10.88 25.78
CA ILE A 320 -19.09 -10.96 24.86
C ILE A 320 -19.52 -10.44 23.49
N GLY A 321 -19.03 -9.24 23.16
CA GLY A 321 -19.07 -8.68 21.82
C GLY A 321 -17.83 -9.07 21.01
N LEU A 322 -17.77 -8.62 19.75
CA LEU A 322 -16.56 -8.70 18.93
C LEU A 322 -15.79 -7.39 18.96
N GLY A 323 -14.48 -7.47 19.19
CA GLY A 323 -13.55 -6.35 19.04
C GLY A 323 -12.21 -6.86 18.52
N THR A 324 -11.63 -6.13 17.57
CA THR A 324 -10.41 -6.58 16.87
C THR A 324 -9.16 -5.87 17.36
N ASP A 325 -9.29 -4.64 17.85
CA ASP A 325 -8.16 -3.72 18.09
C ASP A 325 -7.34 -3.48 16.80
N ALA A 326 -7.93 -3.77 15.62
CA ALA A 326 -7.28 -3.77 14.32
C ALA A 326 -7.10 -2.35 13.77
N THR A 327 -6.20 -2.21 12.79
CA THR A 327 -5.77 -0.91 12.28
C THR A 327 -6.32 -0.53 10.91
N GLY A 328 -7.07 -1.40 10.22
CA GLY A 328 -7.70 -1.01 8.94
C GLY A 328 -7.94 -2.07 7.87
N ASP A 329 -7.37 -3.28 7.99
CA ASP A 329 -7.46 -4.32 6.95
C ASP A 329 -8.90 -4.83 6.67
N GLY A 330 -9.80 -4.69 7.64
CA GLY A 330 -11.22 -5.08 7.55
C GLY A 330 -11.50 -6.57 7.72
N PHE A 331 -10.47 -7.42 7.75
CA PHE A 331 -10.61 -8.88 7.85
C PHE A 331 -10.63 -9.38 9.30
N GLY A 332 -10.06 -8.61 10.23
CA GLY A 332 -10.01 -8.93 11.67
C GLY A 332 -11.28 -9.52 12.29
N PRO A 333 -12.52 -9.07 11.95
CA PRO A 333 -13.74 -9.66 12.49
C PRO A 333 -13.90 -11.15 12.20
N HIS A 334 -13.51 -11.61 11.01
CA HIS A 334 -13.55 -13.03 10.66
C HIS A 334 -12.54 -13.86 11.46
N GLN A 335 -11.35 -13.31 11.70
CA GLN A 335 -10.33 -13.96 12.52
C GLN A 335 -10.80 -14.11 13.96
N GLN A 336 -11.36 -13.04 14.54
CA GLN A 336 -11.80 -13.06 15.94
C GLN A 336 -12.94 -14.07 16.18
N ILE A 337 -13.94 -14.18 15.30
CA ILE A 337 -14.99 -15.21 15.46
C ILE A 337 -14.41 -16.63 15.34
N ALA A 338 -13.42 -16.85 14.48
CA ALA A 338 -12.72 -18.13 14.39
C ALA A 338 -11.94 -18.42 15.68
N TYR A 339 -11.33 -17.40 16.29
CA TYR A 339 -10.64 -17.52 17.58
C TYR A 339 -11.61 -17.81 18.71
N TYR A 340 -12.79 -17.20 18.74
CA TYR A 340 -13.81 -17.49 19.76
C TYR A 340 -14.24 -18.97 19.70
N VAL A 341 -14.44 -19.52 18.50
CA VAL A 341 -14.72 -20.95 18.33
C VAL A 341 -13.58 -21.82 18.85
N ARG A 342 -12.32 -21.46 18.55
CA ARG A 342 -11.15 -22.14 19.10
C ARG A 342 -11.05 -22.03 20.63
N CYS A 343 -11.54 -20.94 21.20
CA CYS A 343 -11.63 -20.75 22.66
C CYS A 343 -12.86 -21.43 23.28
N GLY A 344 -13.64 -22.20 22.52
CA GLY A 344 -14.73 -23.04 23.02
C GLY A 344 -16.13 -22.47 22.85
N PHE A 345 -16.32 -21.44 22.02
CA PHE A 345 -17.64 -20.98 21.61
C PHE A 345 -18.19 -21.90 20.51
N THR A 346 -19.51 -22.05 20.45
CA THR A 346 -20.15 -22.57 19.24
C THR A 346 -20.06 -21.56 18.10
N ALA A 347 -20.13 -22.00 16.85
CA ALA A 347 -20.16 -21.11 15.70
C ALA A 347 -21.33 -20.10 15.76
N ALA A 348 -22.49 -20.53 16.28
CA ALA A 348 -23.64 -19.67 16.49
C ALA A 348 -23.40 -18.57 17.54
N GLU A 349 -22.70 -18.88 18.63
CA GLU A 349 -22.33 -17.88 19.66
C GLU A 349 -21.31 -16.88 19.12
N ALA A 350 -20.30 -17.33 18.38
CA ALA A 350 -19.32 -16.45 17.78
C ALA A 350 -19.95 -15.49 16.75
N ILE A 351 -20.87 -16.01 15.90
CA ILE A 351 -21.64 -15.18 14.97
C ILE A 351 -22.54 -14.18 15.72
N GLN A 352 -23.21 -14.61 16.79
CA GLN A 352 -24.07 -13.74 17.59
C GLN A 352 -23.26 -12.59 18.24
N ALA A 353 -22.08 -12.89 18.79
CA ALA A 353 -21.17 -11.89 19.36
C ALA A 353 -20.86 -10.78 18.35
N ALA A 354 -20.54 -11.18 17.11
CA ALA A 354 -20.17 -10.29 16.01
C ALA A 354 -21.34 -9.61 15.29
N THR A 355 -22.60 -9.91 15.65
CA THR A 355 -23.79 -9.37 14.98
C THR A 355 -24.76 -8.79 15.99
N PHE A 356 -25.70 -9.59 16.49
CA PHE A 356 -26.78 -9.16 17.38
C PHE A 356 -26.27 -8.54 18.68
N VAL A 357 -25.26 -9.14 19.32
CA VAL A 357 -24.72 -8.63 20.59
C VAL A 357 -24.00 -7.32 20.39
N ASN A 358 -23.14 -7.21 19.38
CA ASN A 358 -22.49 -5.93 19.05
C ASN A 358 -23.48 -4.84 18.65
N ALA A 359 -24.53 -5.15 17.89
CA ALA A 359 -25.59 -4.18 17.61
C ALA A 359 -26.26 -3.68 18.90
N ARG A 360 -26.49 -4.57 19.87
CA ARG A 360 -27.07 -4.20 21.17
C ARG A 360 -26.11 -3.34 21.99
N ILE A 361 -24.84 -3.74 22.10
CA ILE A 361 -23.81 -2.98 22.80
C ILE A 361 -23.74 -1.56 22.23
N LEU A 362 -23.62 -1.43 20.91
CA LEU A 362 -23.42 -0.13 20.26
C LEU A 362 -24.71 0.69 20.06
N GLY A 363 -25.86 0.22 20.57
CA GLY A 363 -27.15 0.90 20.40
C GLY A 363 -27.68 0.95 18.95
N LEU A 364 -27.20 0.07 18.07
CA LEU A 364 -27.59 -0.01 16.66
C LEU A 364 -28.90 -0.79 16.49
N THR A 365 -30.01 -0.22 16.96
CA THR A 365 -31.32 -0.91 17.09
C THR A 365 -31.88 -1.47 15.78
N ARG A 366 -31.50 -0.92 14.61
CA ARG A 366 -31.92 -1.43 13.29
C ARG A 366 -30.97 -2.49 12.72
N MET A 367 -29.81 -2.76 13.30
CA MET A 367 -28.79 -3.67 12.73
C MET A 367 -28.65 -4.97 13.53
N GLY A 368 -27.79 -5.88 13.06
CA GLY A 368 -27.34 -7.06 13.79
C GLY A 368 -28.24 -8.29 13.70
N ALA A 369 -29.36 -8.23 12.98
CA ALA A 369 -30.21 -9.39 12.71
C ALA A 369 -30.95 -9.28 11.37
N VAL A 370 -31.20 -10.42 10.73
CA VAL A 370 -32.08 -10.51 9.54
C VAL A 370 -33.52 -10.71 10.01
N ALA A 371 -34.22 -9.61 10.27
CA ALA A 371 -35.61 -9.63 10.73
C ALA A 371 -36.40 -8.45 10.17
N ALA A 372 -37.73 -8.58 10.07
CA ALA A 372 -38.59 -7.52 9.55
C ALA A 372 -38.40 -6.19 10.32
N GLY A 373 -38.35 -5.08 9.59
CA GLY A 373 -38.12 -3.73 10.12
C GLY A 373 -36.65 -3.41 10.46
N LYS A 374 -35.74 -4.39 10.40
CA LYS A 374 -34.30 -4.17 10.52
C LYS A 374 -33.72 -3.67 9.19
N GLN A 375 -32.60 -2.95 9.28
CA GLN A 375 -31.79 -2.53 8.15
C GLN A 375 -31.24 -3.77 7.43
N ALA A 376 -31.28 -3.76 6.11
CA ALA A 376 -30.86 -4.85 5.25
C ALA A 376 -29.34 -4.88 5.09
N ASP A 377 -28.64 -5.25 6.17
CA ASP A 377 -27.20 -5.51 6.19
C ASP A 377 -26.94 -7.02 6.35
N PHE A 378 -26.53 -7.69 5.28
CA PHE A 378 -26.32 -9.13 5.28
C PHE A 378 -25.23 -9.56 4.31
N ILE A 379 -24.67 -10.74 4.55
CA ILE A 379 -23.71 -11.38 3.66
C ILE A 379 -24.29 -12.69 3.14
N VAL A 380 -23.96 -13.00 1.89
CA VAL A 380 -24.27 -14.27 1.24
C VAL A 380 -22.98 -15.06 1.14
N LEU A 381 -22.98 -16.29 1.62
CA LEU A 381 -21.85 -17.19 1.71
C LEU A 381 -22.06 -18.41 0.82
N ASP A 382 -20.97 -18.87 0.19
CA ASP A 382 -20.96 -20.09 -0.63
C ASP A 382 -20.97 -21.38 0.20
N ALA A 383 -20.82 -21.30 1.52
CA ALA A 383 -20.84 -22.44 2.43
C ALA A 383 -21.41 -22.08 3.81
N ASN A 384 -21.76 -23.10 4.60
CA ASN A 384 -22.41 -22.95 5.90
C ASN A 384 -21.42 -22.62 7.03
N PRO A 385 -21.46 -21.44 7.66
CA PRO A 385 -20.56 -21.09 8.75
C PRO A 385 -20.89 -21.79 10.08
N LEU A 386 -22.07 -22.41 10.22
CA LEU A 386 -22.41 -23.19 11.42
C LEU A 386 -21.73 -24.57 11.44
N GLU A 387 -21.35 -25.10 10.26
CA GLU A 387 -20.58 -26.35 10.14
C GLU A 387 -19.08 -26.11 10.32
N ASN A 388 -18.58 -25.00 9.77
CA ASN A 388 -17.20 -24.56 9.94
C ASN A 388 -17.16 -23.03 9.87
N ILE A 389 -16.74 -22.39 10.96
CA ILE A 389 -16.71 -20.93 11.08
C ILE A 389 -15.83 -20.24 10.01
N ALA A 390 -14.82 -20.93 9.47
CA ALA A 390 -13.99 -20.43 8.37
C ALA A 390 -14.80 -20.23 7.07
N ASN A 391 -15.97 -20.85 6.93
CA ASN A 391 -16.86 -20.61 5.79
C ASN A 391 -17.41 -19.18 5.75
N THR A 392 -17.28 -18.40 6.83
CA THR A 392 -17.56 -16.95 6.80
C THR A 392 -16.66 -16.20 5.81
N HIS A 393 -15.49 -16.74 5.45
CA HIS A 393 -14.59 -16.15 4.45
C HIS A 393 -15.07 -16.36 3.01
N LYS A 394 -15.96 -17.33 2.78
CA LYS A 394 -16.45 -17.71 1.45
C LYS A 394 -17.59 -16.79 1.01
N ILE A 395 -17.32 -15.49 1.03
CA ILE A 395 -18.28 -14.44 0.73
C ILE A 395 -18.56 -14.45 -0.77
N ASN A 396 -19.84 -14.65 -1.12
CA ASN A 396 -20.38 -14.51 -2.46
C ASN A 396 -20.73 -13.03 -2.73
N LYS A 397 -21.59 -12.47 -1.86
CA LYS A 397 -22.08 -11.09 -1.96
C LYS A 397 -22.20 -10.45 -0.59
N VAL A 398 -22.12 -9.13 -0.56
CA VAL A 398 -22.36 -8.31 0.64
C VAL A 398 -23.44 -7.29 0.27
N TYR A 399 -24.42 -7.13 1.15
CA TYR A 399 -25.45 -6.11 1.04
C TYR A 399 -25.39 -5.23 2.29
N LEU A 400 -25.29 -3.92 2.10
CA LEU A 400 -25.35 -2.91 3.17
C LEU A 400 -26.45 -1.91 2.85
N ARG A 401 -27.35 -1.65 3.80
CA ARG A 401 -28.52 -0.78 3.63
C ARG A 401 -29.35 -1.15 2.39
N GLY A 402 -29.50 -2.45 2.14
CA GLY A 402 -30.26 -2.99 1.01
C GLY A 402 -29.55 -2.92 -0.35
N GLU A 403 -28.37 -2.30 -0.43
CA GLU A 403 -27.60 -2.16 -1.66
C GLU A 403 -26.44 -3.16 -1.70
N GLU A 404 -26.20 -3.76 -2.87
CA GLU A 404 -25.06 -4.66 -3.07
C GLU A 404 -23.75 -3.86 -3.05
N VAL A 405 -22.79 -4.30 -2.24
CA VAL A 405 -21.44 -3.75 -2.24
C VAL A 405 -20.71 -4.24 -3.48
N ASP A 406 -20.19 -3.31 -4.29
CA ASP A 406 -19.39 -3.67 -5.47
C ASP A 406 -17.98 -4.13 -5.06
N ARG A 407 -17.90 -5.39 -4.64
CA ARG A 407 -16.65 -6.02 -4.20
C ARG A 407 -15.61 -6.06 -5.32
N ASN A 408 -16.01 -6.22 -6.56
CA ASN A 408 -15.06 -6.26 -7.68
C ASN A 408 -14.40 -4.90 -7.89
N ALA A 409 -15.18 -3.81 -7.89
CA ALA A 409 -14.64 -2.47 -7.98
C ALA A 409 -13.78 -2.10 -6.76
N LEU A 410 -14.20 -2.48 -5.56
CA LEU A 410 -13.41 -2.27 -4.34
C LEU A 410 -12.09 -3.04 -4.37
N ARG A 411 -12.11 -4.33 -4.74
CA ARG A 411 -10.91 -5.15 -4.92
C ARG A 411 -9.95 -4.50 -5.92
N ALA A 412 -10.47 -4.11 -7.08
CA ALA A 412 -9.68 -3.41 -8.09
C ALA A 412 -9.08 -2.10 -7.55
N LYS A 413 -9.84 -1.33 -6.77
CA LYS A 413 -9.36 -0.12 -6.10
C LYS A 413 -8.25 -0.41 -5.08
N PHE A 414 -8.41 -1.40 -4.21
CA PHE A 414 -7.42 -1.71 -3.18
C PHE A 414 -6.12 -2.22 -3.78
N LEU A 415 -6.23 -3.10 -4.77
CA LEU A 415 -5.08 -3.68 -5.47
C LEU A 415 -4.47 -2.71 -6.50
N ALA A 416 -5.19 -1.67 -6.91
CA ALA A 416 -4.55 -0.52 -7.52
C ALA A 416 -3.60 0.14 -6.50
N GLY A 417 -4.04 0.40 -5.27
CA GLY A 417 -3.19 0.99 -4.22
C GLY A 417 -1.98 0.15 -3.76
N ALA A 418 -1.97 -1.16 -4.04
CA ALA A 418 -0.89 -2.12 -3.78
C ALA A 418 0.29 -2.06 -4.76
N GLY A 419 0.22 -1.12 -5.70
CA GLY A 419 1.12 -0.95 -6.82
C GLY A 419 0.33 -0.39 -7.97
N THR A 420 0.04 0.93 -7.92
CA THR A 420 -0.52 1.82 -8.96
C THR A 420 -1.49 2.87 -8.41
N VAL A 421 -1.10 4.14 -8.57
CA VAL A 421 -2.08 5.22 -8.75
C VAL A 421 -2.99 4.82 -9.92
N ALA A 422 -4.24 4.50 -9.60
CA ALA A 422 -5.34 4.46 -10.56
C ALA A 422 -6.54 5.15 -9.93
N GLN A 423 -6.41 6.45 -9.64
CA GLN A 423 -7.52 7.34 -9.95
C GLN A 423 -7.83 7.12 -11.43
N SER A 424 -9.10 6.87 -11.78
CA SER A 424 -9.61 7.01 -13.15
C SER A 424 -8.56 6.72 -14.23
N ARG A 425 -8.28 5.45 -14.56
CA ARG A 425 -7.59 5.18 -15.82
C ARG A 425 -8.55 5.55 -16.95
N SER A 426 -8.63 6.83 -17.29
CA SER A 426 -8.34 7.15 -18.68
C SER A 426 -7.00 6.49 -18.92
N LYS A 427 -6.99 5.41 -19.71
CA LYS A 427 -5.77 4.76 -20.20
C LYS A 427 -4.78 5.89 -20.54
N ILE A 428 -3.70 6.06 -19.78
CA ILE A 428 -2.67 7.06 -20.14
C ILE A 428 -2.30 6.67 -21.56
N THR A 429 -2.57 7.57 -22.51
CA THR A 429 -2.30 7.28 -23.91
C THR A 429 -0.80 6.98 -24.00
N PRO A 430 -0.40 5.83 -24.58
CA PRO A 430 1.00 5.49 -24.73
C PRO A 430 1.76 6.66 -25.34
N MET A 431 2.86 7.04 -24.70
CA MET A 431 3.79 8.04 -25.21
C MET A 431 4.94 7.31 -25.91
N HIS A 432 5.48 7.93 -26.96
CA HIS A 432 6.56 7.34 -27.75
C HIS A 432 7.79 8.23 -27.69
N VAL A 433 9.00 7.67 -27.54
CA VAL A 433 10.24 8.48 -27.58
C VAL A 433 10.32 9.18 -28.92
N HIS A 434 10.28 10.51 -28.90
CA HIS A 434 10.30 11.32 -30.11
C HIS A 434 11.73 11.69 -30.49
N HIS A 435 12.51 12.22 -29.54
CA HIS A 435 13.88 12.63 -29.83
C HIS A 435 14.76 12.68 -28.58
N VAL A 436 16.08 12.68 -28.80
CA VAL A 436 17.08 13.12 -27.81
C VAL A 436 17.69 14.41 -28.35
N HIS A 437 17.70 15.46 -27.53
CA HIS A 437 18.16 16.78 -27.95
C HIS A 437 19.55 17.05 -27.38
N LEU A 438 20.51 17.32 -28.26
CA LEU A 438 21.89 17.60 -27.90
C LEU A 438 22.24 19.06 -28.15
N ASN A 439 23.10 19.61 -27.30
CA ASN A 439 23.78 20.87 -27.56
C ASN A 439 25.07 20.59 -28.34
N SER A 440 25.34 21.37 -29.38
CA SER A 440 26.53 21.19 -30.21
C SER A 440 27.10 22.51 -30.71
N VAL A 441 28.43 22.65 -30.71
CA VAL A 441 29.09 23.81 -31.33
C VAL A 441 29.10 23.71 -32.85
N ASN A 442 28.73 22.59 -33.45
CA ASN A 442 28.59 22.45 -34.90
C ASN A 442 27.51 21.42 -35.24
N PRO A 443 26.22 21.81 -35.18
CA PRO A 443 25.09 20.91 -35.42
C PRO A 443 25.17 20.13 -36.73
N LYS A 444 25.66 20.74 -37.81
CA LYS A 444 25.84 20.08 -39.10
C LYS A 444 26.88 18.96 -39.02
N ALA A 445 28.06 19.25 -38.47
CA ALA A 445 29.09 18.22 -38.27
C ALA A 445 28.61 17.14 -37.29
N ALA A 446 27.80 17.50 -36.30
CA ALA A 446 27.19 16.55 -35.39
C ALA A 446 26.23 15.60 -36.13
N ALA A 447 25.33 16.13 -36.95
CA ALA A 447 24.38 15.34 -37.72
C ALA A 447 25.04 14.46 -38.79
N GLU A 448 26.19 14.86 -39.33
CA GLU A 448 27.00 14.05 -40.26
C GLU A 448 27.79 12.93 -39.55
N TYR A 449 27.98 13.00 -38.23
CA TYR A 449 28.77 12.01 -37.49
C TYR A 449 28.01 10.72 -37.24
N TYR A 450 26.80 10.76 -36.67
CA TYR A 450 26.11 9.57 -36.15
C TYR A 450 25.79 8.48 -37.22
N PRO A 451 25.56 8.82 -38.50
CA PRO A 451 25.47 7.82 -39.57
C PRO A 451 26.79 7.06 -39.86
N LYS A 452 27.95 7.56 -39.42
CA LYS A 452 29.24 6.88 -39.64
C LYS A 452 29.36 5.57 -38.83
N PRO A 453 29.19 5.56 -37.49
CA PRO A 453 29.19 4.33 -36.71
C PRO A 453 27.93 3.48 -36.93
N PHE A 454 26.77 4.09 -37.20
CA PHE A 454 25.47 3.40 -37.26
C PHE A 454 24.79 3.58 -38.62
N SER A 455 25.53 3.27 -39.69
CA SER A 455 25.09 3.51 -41.06
C SER A 455 23.88 2.67 -41.51
N ALA A 456 23.54 1.59 -40.80
CA ALA A 456 22.40 0.75 -41.17
C ALA A 456 21.07 1.30 -40.63
N SER A 457 21.12 2.18 -39.62
CA SER A 457 19.93 2.64 -38.90
C SER A 457 19.85 4.16 -38.71
N ALA A 458 20.92 4.92 -38.96
CA ALA A 458 20.97 6.37 -38.75
C ALA A 458 21.20 7.12 -40.06
N VAL A 459 20.40 8.16 -40.31
CA VAL A 459 20.47 8.99 -41.53
C VAL A 459 20.38 10.47 -41.15
N THR A 460 21.24 11.31 -41.73
CA THR A 460 21.20 12.77 -41.56
C THR A 460 19.91 13.35 -42.16
N THR A 461 19.29 14.29 -41.46
CA THR A 461 18.06 14.96 -41.87
C THR A 461 17.93 16.34 -41.19
N THR A 462 16.77 16.98 -41.32
CA THR A 462 16.39 18.14 -40.51
C THR A 462 15.01 17.91 -39.89
N PHE A 463 14.75 18.52 -38.74
CA PHE A 463 13.44 18.51 -38.10
C PHE A 463 13.12 19.91 -37.58
N ASN A 464 11.99 20.49 -37.99
CA ASN A 464 11.62 21.88 -37.68
C ASN A 464 12.75 22.91 -37.93
N GLY A 465 13.56 22.69 -38.98
CA GLY A 465 14.68 23.58 -39.34
C GLY A 465 15.95 23.38 -38.51
N ILE A 466 15.99 22.39 -37.61
CA ILE A 466 17.16 22.02 -36.82
C ILE A 466 17.86 20.84 -37.51
N GLU A 467 19.20 20.86 -37.52
CA GLU A 467 20.01 19.72 -37.98
C GLU A 467 19.71 18.49 -37.12
N ALA A 468 19.53 17.34 -37.76
CA ALA A 468 19.04 16.15 -37.09
C ALA A 468 19.60 14.86 -37.68
N VAL A 469 19.47 13.77 -36.91
CA VAL A 469 19.66 12.39 -37.39
C VAL A 469 18.39 11.62 -37.09
N LYS A 470 17.83 10.96 -38.09
CA LYS A 470 16.69 10.04 -37.90
C LYS A 470 17.22 8.62 -37.73
N THR A 471 16.74 7.94 -36.69
CA THR A 471 17.04 6.53 -36.45
C THR A 471 15.81 5.80 -35.95
N GLY A 472 15.25 4.92 -36.80
CA GLY A 472 13.90 4.40 -36.61
C GLY A 472 12.88 5.53 -36.51
N ASN A 473 12.12 5.54 -35.41
CA ASN A 473 11.14 6.58 -35.10
C ASN A 473 11.69 7.71 -34.22
N VAL A 474 12.95 7.64 -33.82
CA VAL A 474 13.60 8.62 -32.93
C VAL A 474 14.44 9.58 -33.75
N TYR A 475 14.47 10.85 -33.33
CA TYR A 475 15.42 11.84 -33.84
C TYR A 475 16.52 12.13 -32.82
N LEU A 476 17.74 12.38 -33.29
CA LEU A 476 18.72 13.17 -32.55
C LEU A 476 18.67 14.59 -33.10
N LEU A 477 18.42 15.58 -32.25
CA LEU A 477 18.35 17.00 -32.64
C LEU A 477 19.56 17.75 -32.09
N PHE A 478 20.07 18.72 -32.84
CA PHE A 478 21.28 19.44 -32.47
C PHE A 478 21.04 20.95 -32.39
N THR A 479 20.96 21.48 -31.17
CA THR A 479 20.94 22.94 -30.95
C THR A 479 22.34 23.51 -31.05
N LYS A 480 22.49 24.58 -31.84
CA LYS A 480 23.73 25.34 -31.91
C LYS A 480 23.99 26.04 -30.57
N VAL A 481 25.14 25.77 -29.97
CA VAL A 481 25.69 26.54 -28.85
C VAL A 481 27.01 27.20 -29.25
N ASN A 482 27.39 28.26 -28.52
CA ASN A 482 28.61 29.04 -28.82
C ASN A 482 29.86 28.51 -28.12
N GLN A 483 29.70 27.63 -27.13
CA GLN A 483 30.78 27.03 -26.35
C GLN A 483 30.53 25.53 -26.25
N PRO A 484 31.57 24.69 -26.11
CA PRO A 484 31.41 23.26 -25.87
C PRO A 484 30.46 23.02 -24.69
N PRO A 485 29.44 22.18 -24.85
CA PRO A 485 28.51 21.88 -23.78
C PRO A 485 29.21 21.14 -22.63
N GLN A 486 28.66 21.26 -21.43
CA GLN A 486 29.18 20.53 -20.28
C GLN A 486 28.84 19.03 -20.40
N THR A 487 29.82 18.21 -20.04
CA THR A 487 29.75 16.75 -20.00
C THR A 487 30.15 16.25 -18.61
N GLU A 488 30.05 14.94 -18.38
CA GLU A 488 30.52 14.31 -17.15
C GLU A 488 32.04 14.44 -16.92
N LEU A 489 32.80 14.86 -17.95
CA LEU A 489 34.25 15.04 -17.87
C LEU A 489 34.67 16.41 -17.34
N ASN A 490 33.82 17.44 -17.52
CA ASN A 490 34.21 18.83 -17.29
C ASN A 490 33.17 19.66 -16.49
N GLY A 491 32.07 19.03 -16.07
CA GLY A 491 30.98 19.69 -15.36
C GLY A 491 30.29 18.77 -14.32
N PRO A 492 29.26 19.28 -13.64
CA PRO A 492 28.47 18.48 -12.72
C PRO A 492 27.71 17.36 -13.45
N GLN A 493 27.46 16.26 -12.75
CA GLN A 493 26.70 15.13 -13.31
C GLN A 493 25.22 15.50 -13.47
N THR A 494 24.67 15.24 -14.65
CA THR A 494 23.22 15.27 -14.88
C THR A 494 22.63 13.87 -14.77
N SER A 495 21.31 13.78 -14.68
CA SER A 495 20.60 12.49 -14.67
C SER A 495 20.69 11.73 -15.99
N VAL A 496 21.08 12.32 -17.13
CA VAL A 496 21.37 11.55 -18.34
C VAL A 496 22.87 11.24 -18.38
N TRP A 497 23.20 9.96 -18.42
CA TRP A 497 24.58 9.49 -18.52
C TRP A 497 25.02 9.39 -19.98
N HIS A 498 24.30 8.62 -20.78
CA HIS A 498 24.58 8.43 -22.20
C HIS A 498 23.35 7.83 -22.90
N PHE A 499 23.46 7.60 -24.20
CA PHE A 499 22.49 6.87 -25.01
C PHE A 499 23.22 5.92 -25.94
N GLY A 500 22.51 4.98 -26.57
CA GLY A 500 23.20 4.00 -27.37
C GLY A 500 22.38 3.23 -28.38
N TRP A 501 23.16 2.55 -29.22
CA TRP A 501 22.70 1.64 -30.23
C TRP A 501 22.90 0.22 -29.77
N ASN A 502 21.91 -0.56 -30.14
CA ASN A 502 22.03 -1.98 -30.23
C ASN A 502 22.75 -2.34 -31.53
N THR A 503 23.72 -3.26 -31.47
CA THR A 503 24.39 -3.82 -32.65
C THR A 503 24.40 -5.35 -32.61
N PRO A 504 24.31 -6.04 -33.77
CA PRO A 504 24.31 -7.51 -33.80
C PRO A 504 25.61 -8.14 -33.28
N ASP A 505 26.74 -7.47 -33.48
CA ASP A 505 28.08 -7.87 -33.04
C ASP A 505 28.85 -6.63 -32.59
N SER A 506 28.76 -6.31 -31.31
CA SER A 506 29.34 -5.07 -30.78
C SER A 506 30.85 -5.01 -30.94
N ARG A 507 31.53 -6.16 -30.94
CA ARG A 507 32.99 -6.21 -31.09
C ARG A 507 33.40 -5.87 -32.52
N LYS A 508 32.76 -6.46 -33.53
CA LYS A 508 33.01 -6.14 -34.93
C LYS A 508 32.71 -4.67 -35.24
N TYR A 509 31.66 -4.13 -34.63
CA TYR A 509 31.37 -2.70 -34.70
C TYR A 509 32.48 -1.86 -34.08
N ASN A 510 32.96 -2.22 -32.89
CA ASN A 510 34.05 -1.52 -32.22
C ASN A 510 35.38 -1.56 -33.01
N GLU A 511 35.70 -2.69 -33.64
CA GLU A 511 36.84 -2.81 -34.57
C GLU A 511 36.68 -1.89 -35.79
N ARG A 512 35.49 -1.84 -36.38
CA ARG A 512 35.19 -0.91 -37.48
C ARG A 512 35.33 0.54 -37.03
N PHE A 513 34.89 0.88 -35.82
CA PHE A 513 35.03 2.23 -35.27
C PHE A 513 36.50 2.63 -35.14
N ARG A 514 37.35 1.74 -34.62
CA ARG A 514 38.81 1.91 -34.57
C ARG A 514 39.40 2.11 -35.97
N ALA A 515 39.01 1.27 -36.94
CA ALA A 515 39.49 1.37 -38.32
C ALA A 515 39.07 2.68 -39.02
N MET A 516 37.91 3.23 -38.64
CA MET A 516 37.43 4.53 -39.11
C MET A 516 38.08 5.73 -38.39
N GLY A 517 38.96 5.48 -37.40
CA GLY A 517 39.59 6.53 -36.60
C GLY A 517 38.63 7.20 -35.62
N LEU A 518 37.52 6.57 -35.24
CA LEU A 518 36.61 7.10 -34.23
C LEU A 518 37.21 6.95 -32.83
N THR A 519 36.93 7.92 -31.97
CA THR A 519 37.42 7.95 -30.59
C THR A 519 36.65 6.96 -29.73
N ILE A 520 37.32 5.89 -29.30
CA ILE A 520 36.77 4.93 -28.33
C ILE A 520 36.97 5.47 -26.91
N ALA A 521 35.88 5.52 -26.14
CA ALA A 521 35.93 5.82 -24.72
C ALA A 521 36.27 4.54 -23.96
N GLN A 522 37.51 4.42 -23.49
CA GLN A 522 37.98 3.23 -22.80
C GLN A 522 37.56 3.21 -21.32
N MET A 523 37.39 2.01 -20.79
CA MET A 523 37.06 1.77 -19.38
C MET A 523 38.19 1.04 -18.68
N TRP A 524 38.35 1.22 -17.37
CA TRP A 524 39.26 0.40 -16.57
C TRP A 524 38.66 -1.01 -16.40
N ASP A 525 39.49 -2.06 -16.47
CA ASP A 525 39.07 -3.44 -16.23
C ASP A 525 39.11 -3.87 -14.75
N ALA A 526 39.81 -3.10 -13.91
CA ALA A 526 39.91 -3.26 -12.46
C ALA A 526 40.50 -1.99 -11.81
N ALA A 527 40.50 -1.89 -10.48
CA ALA A 527 41.14 -0.81 -9.74
C ALA A 527 42.67 -0.75 -9.96
N ASP A 528 43.30 -1.93 -10.07
CA ASP A 528 44.71 -2.14 -10.39
C ASP A 528 44.93 -2.42 -11.89
N GLY A 529 43.89 -2.22 -12.68
CA GLY A 529 43.78 -2.69 -14.04
C GLY A 529 44.36 -1.76 -15.11
N LYS A 530 44.06 -2.10 -16.36
CA LYS A 530 44.36 -1.32 -17.57
C LYS A 530 43.07 -0.88 -18.26
N LEU A 531 43.21 0.00 -19.23
CA LEU A 531 42.12 0.43 -20.08
C LEU A 531 41.77 -0.66 -21.11
N VAL A 532 40.48 -0.86 -21.32
CA VAL A 532 39.88 -1.77 -22.29
C VAL A 532 38.80 -1.08 -23.11
N ASP A 533 38.57 -1.59 -24.32
CA ASP A 533 37.59 -1.02 -25.24
C ASP A 533 36.19 -1.58 -25.01
N MET A 534 36.10 -2.89 -24.70
CA MET A 534 34.85 -3.60 -24.53
C MET A 534 34.72 -4.18 -23.12
N SER A 535 33.49 -4.24 -22.61
CA SER A 535 33.20 -4.95 -21.35
C SER A 535 33.54 -6.43 -21.38
N SER A 536 33.49 -7.09 -22.55
CA SER A 536 33.92 -8.49 -22.67
C SER A 536 35.44 -8.67 -22.72
N ASP A 537 36.22 -7.58 -22.70
CA ASP A 537 37.66 -7.62 -22.45
C ASP A 537 38.00 -7.71 -20.95
N THR A 538 37.01 -7.54 -20.07
CA THR A 538 37.15 -7.79 -18.64
C THR A 538 36.74 -9.22 -18.26
N LEU A 539 37.01 -9.59 -17.01
CA LEU A 539 36.54 -10.86 -16.48
C LEU A 539 35.00 -10.91 -16.46
N PRO A 540 34.40 -12.09 -16.68
CA PRO A 540 32.96 -12.24 -16.84
C PRO A 540 32.17 -11.85 -15.58
N GLY A 541 30.93 -11.43 -15.78
CA GLY A 541 29.95 -11.26 -14.70
C GLY A 541 29.91 -9.87 -14.05
N LEU A 542 30.56 -8.85 -14.64
CA LEU A 542 30.67 -7.49 -14.08
C LEU A 542 31.16 -7.52 -12.61
N PRO A 543 32.35 -8.09 -12.35
CA PRO A 543 32.79 -8.42 -10.99
C PRO A 543 33.19 -7.18 -10.16
N THR A 544 33.12 -7.32 -8.83
CA THR A 544 33.76 -6.41 -7.87
C THR A 544 35.28 -6.58 -7.87
N GLN A 545 36.04 -5.67 -7.25
CA GLN A 545 37.51 -5.78 -7.19
C GLN A 545 37.95 -7.07 -6.49
N GLU A 546 37.25 -7.48 -5.43
CA GLU A 546 37.53 -8.72 -4.71
C GLU A 546 37.29 -9.94 -5.60
N GLN A 547 36.16 -9.97 -6.32
CA GLN A 547 35.85 -11.04 -7.27
C GLN A 547 36.85 -11.09 -8.43
N ILE A 548 37.37 -9.95 -8.88
CA ILE A 548 38.42 -9.89 -9.90
C ILE A 548 39.69 -10.60 -9.41
N LEU A 549 40.13 -10.32 -8.19
CA LEU A 549 41.30 -10.97 -7.61
C LEU A 549 41.12 -12.50 -7.53
N GLU A 550 39.93 -12.95 -7.11
CA GLU A 550 39.60 -14.38 -7.08
C GLU A 550 39.58 -15.04 -8.46
N LEU A 551 38.94 -14.39 -9.43
CA LEU A 551 38.84 -14.90 -10.80
C LEU A 551 40.23 -14.98 -11.46
N ARG A 552 41.10 -13.98 -11.23
CA ARG A 552 42.51 -14.01 -11.67
C ARG A 552 43.28 -15.16 -11.03
N ALA A 553 43.12 -15.38 -9.71
CA ALA A 553 43.77 -16.48 -9.00
C ALA A 553 43.32 -17.87 -9.51
N LYS A 554 42.05 -17.97 -9.96
CA LYS A 554 41.50 -19.17 -10.60
C LYS A 554 41.88 -19.33 -12.08
N GLY A 555 42.66 -18.41 -12.65
CA GLY A 555 43.06 -18.45 -14.06
C GLY A 555 41.93 -18.16 -15.05
N VAL A 556 40.83 -17.53 -14.59
CA VAL A 556 39.71 -17.17 -15.48
C VAL A 556 40.17 -16.06 -16.44
N THR A 557 39.76 -16.16 -17.69
CA THR A 557 40.08 -15.19 -18.74
C THR A 557 38.83 -14.44 -19.22
N PRO A 558 38.97 -13.21 -19.75
CA PRO A 558 37.87 -12.50 -20.41
C PRO A 558 37.22 -13.32 -21.52
N THR A 559 35.90 -13.20 -21.67
CA THR A 559 35.14 -13.97 -22.68
C THR A 559 35.46 -13.54 -24.10
N ARG A 560 35.73 -12.24 -24.29
CA ARG A 560 35.92 -11.59 -25.61
C ARG A 560 34.79 -11.89 -26.60
N GLN A 561 33.58 -12.10 -26.08
CA GLN A 561 32.37 -12.33 -26.86
C GLN A 561 31.31 -11.31 -26.46
N GLY A 562 30.80 -10.58 -27.44
CA GLY A 562 29.78 -9.54 -27.28
C GLY A 562 30.10 -8.46 -26.24
N GLY A 563 29.08 -8.07 -25.46
CA GLY A 563 29.17 -7.01 -24.46
C GLY A 563 28.87 -5.63 -25.02
N PHE A 564 29.16 -4.60 -24.22
CA PHE A 564 29.06 -3.18 -24.57
C PHE A 564 30.42 -2.48 -24.55
N GLY A 565 30.56 -1.45 -25.38
CA GLY A 565 31.69 -0.50 -25.45
C GLY A 565 31.20 0.89 -25.81
N TYR A 566 32.09 1.88 -25.80
CA TYR A 566 31.68 3.29 -25.90
C TYR A 566 32.51 4.11 -26.91
N LEU A 567 31.84 5.07 -27.54
CA LEU A 567 32.44 6.06 -28.42
C LEU A 567 32.27 7.47 -27.83
N ARG A 568 33.19 8.37 -28.19
CA ARG A 568 32.97 9.82 -28.09
C ARG A 568 32.49 10.36 -29.42
N GLY A 569 31.28 10.90 -29.38
CA GLY A 569 30.69 11.66 -30.45
C GLY A 569 31.24 13.10 -30.53
N PRO A 570 30.71 13.89 -31.45
CA PRO A 570 30.93 15.33 -31.53
C PRO A 570 30.54 15.97 -30.20
N ASP A 571 31.28 17.00 -29.79
CA ASP A 571 31.07 17.70 -28.52
C ASP A 571 31.18 16.80 -27.28
N ASP A 572 31.91 15.68 -27.39
CA ASP A 572 32.19 14.67 -26.35
C ASP A 572 30.98 13.86 -25.84
N ALA A 573 29.88 13.84 -26.59
CA ALA A 573 28.74 12.97 -26.29
C ALA A 573 29.17 11.50 -26.14
N LEU A 574 28.83 10.87 -25.02
CA LEU A 574 29.10 9.45 -24.80
C LEU A 574 28.04 8.60 -25.50
N ILE A 575 28.47 7.66 -26.34
CA ILE A 575 27.58 6.80 -27.14
C ILE A 575 27.90 5.35 -26.86
N GLU A 576 26.91 4.58 -26.41
CA GLU A 576 27.06 3.14 -26.14
C GLU A 576 26.81 2.32 -27.41
N ASN A 577 27.69 1.35 -27.65
CA ASN A 577 27.56 0.27 -28.61
C ASN A 577 27.38 -1.04 -27.84
N ALA A 578 26.14 -1.48 -27.69
CA ALA A 578 25.79 -2.65 -26.91
C ALA A 578 25.32 -3.80 -27.81
N GLN A 579 25.77 -5.03 -27.53
CA GLN A 579 25.25 -6.21 -28.21
C GLN A 579 23.99 -6.74 -27.52
N ALA A 580 22.84 -6.49 -28.14
CA ALA A 580 21.54 -7.04 -27.82
C ALA A 580 20.80 -7.37 -29.14
N GLY A 581 19.67 -8.08 -29.12
CA GLY A 581 18.86 -8.29 -30.35
C GLY A 581 19.62 -8.81 -31.58
N GLN A 582 19.11 -8.51 -32.78
CA GLN A 582 19.63 -9.02 -34.07
C GLN A 582 19.85 -7.93 -35.13
N VAL A 583 19.51 -6.66 -34.83
CA VAL A 583 19.54 -5.56 -35.79
C VAL A 583 20.18 -4.31 -35.17
N GLU A 584 20.87 -3.54 -36.01
CA GLU A 584 21.38 -2.23 -35.63
C GLU A 584 20.22 -1.25 -35.43
N ARG A 585 20.11 -0.63 -34.25
CA ARG A 585 19.09 0.40 -33.97
C ARG A 585 19.41 1.19 -32.72
N PHE A 586 19.00 2.45 -32.68
CA PHE A 586 18.89 3.17 -31.41
C PHE A 586 17.88 2.46 -30.52
N ASN A 587 18.24 2.20 -29.26
CA ASN A 587 17.35 1.43 -28.39
C ASN A 587 17.36 1.84 -26.92
N HIS A 588 18.27 2.70 -26.46
CA HIS A 588 18.30 3.03 -25.05
C HIS A 588 18.90 4.40 -24.72
N ILE A 589 18.43 4.94 -23.59
CA ILE A 589 18.99 6.08 -22.88
C ILE A 589 19.34 5.59 -21.47
N HIS A 590 20.57 5.82 -21.03
CA HIS A 590 21.02 5.51 -19.68
C HIS A 590 20.92 6.75 -18.81
N MET A 591 20.28 6.59 -17.67
CA MET A 591 20.05 7.62 -16.69
C MET A 591 20.64 7.24 -15.33
N TYR A 592 20.94 8.25 -14.55
CA TYR A 592 21.27 8.16 -13.14
C TYR A 592 20.07 8.56 -12.28
N HIS A 593 19.93 7.88 -11.15
CA HIS A 593 19.04 8.34 -10.08
C HIS A 593 19.59 7.98 -8.68
N GLU A 594 19.32 8.79 -7.66
CA GLU A 594 19.68 8.48 -6.26
C GLU A 594 18.90 7.27 -5.71
N HIS A 595 17.73 7.01 -6.29
CA HIS A 595 16.89 5.85 -5.98
C HIS A 595 16.28 5.25 -7.25
N PRO A 596 17.02 4.43 -8.02
CA PRO A 596 16.62 3.98 -9.35
C PRO A 596 15.24 3.32 -9.43
N LEU A 597 14.86 2.55 -8.41
CA LEU A 597 13.55 1.89 -8.39
C LEU A 597 12.41 2.91 -8.21
N CYS A 598 12.62 3.99 -7.46
CA CYS A 598 11.62 5.07 -7.31
C CYS A 598 11.41 5.81 -8.64
N ALA A 599 12.48 6.06 -9.39
CA ALA A 599 12.37 6.68 -10.71
C ALA A 599 11.60 5.80 -11.70
N ILE A 600 11.85 4.49 -11.71
CA ILE A 600 11.10 3.53 -12.53
C ILE A 600 9.60 3.64 -12.24
N GLU A 601 9.22 3.66 -10.96
CA GLU A 601 7.82 3.81 -10.55
C GLU A 601 7.23 5.15 -11.01
N TRP A 602 7.97 6.24 -10.90
CA TRP A 602 7.55 7.56 -11.35
C TRP A 602 7.25 7.58 -12.86
N TYR A 603 8.12 6.99 -13.69
CA TYR A 603 7.93 6.95 -15.15
C TYR A 603 6.70 6.11 -15.55
N VAL A 604 6.50 4.97 -14.88
CA VAL A 604 5.31 4.13 -15.09
C VAL A 604 4.04 4.88 -14.69
N MET A 605 4.08 5.56 -13.54
CA MET A 605 2.94 6.26 -12.95
C MET A 605 2.50 7.47 -13.78
N HIS A 606 3.44 8.34 -14.14
CA HIS A 606 3.11 9.65 -14.70
C HIS A 606 3.14 9.68 -16.23
N LEU A 607 4.01 8.90 -16.85
CA LEU A 607 4.24 8.94 -18.30
C LEU A 607 3.77 7.67 -19.03
N GLY A 608 3.21 6.70 -18.30
CA GLY A 608 2.65 5.47 -18.91
C GLY A 608 3.72 4.52 -19.45
N ALA A 609 4.95 4.61 -18.96
CA ALA A 609 6.03 3.71 -19.34
C ALA A 609 5.73 2.26 -18.93
N THR A 610 6.28 1.29 -19.65
CA THR A 610 6.14 -0.14 -19.34
C THR A 610 7.42 -0.70 -18.73
N VAL A 611 7.33 -1.80 -17.98
CA VAL A 611 8.49 -2.50 -17.43
C VAL A 611 8.59 -3.85 -18.12
N PRO A 612 9.79 -4.32 -18.54
CA PRO A 612 9.90 -5.58 -19.24
C PRO A 612 9.59 -6.74 -18.28
N PRO A 613 8.99 -7.84 -18.77
CA PRO A 613 8.88 -9.07 -17.99
C PRO A 613 10.28 -9.63 -17.70
N ASN A 614 10.54 -9.94 -16.44
CA ASN A 614 11.87 -10.22 -15.89
C ASN A 614 12.47 -11.53 -16.48
N PRO A 615 13.56 -11.49 -17.26
CA PRO A 615 14.24 -12.71 -17.71
C PRO A 615 15.35 -13.07 -16.71
N GLY A 616 15.01 -13.88 -15.70
CA GLY A 616 15.99 -14.65 -14.92
C GLY A 616 16.71 -13.98 -13.73
N GLY A 617 16.36 -12.76 -13.32
CA GLY A 617 16.81 -12.15 -12.06
C GLY A 617 15.73 -12.19 -10.98
N ALA A 618 16.08 -12.20 -9.70
CA ALA A 618 15.14 -12.28 -8.57
C ALA A 618 13.88 -11.40 -8.73
N PRO A 619 12.71 -11.82 -8.20
CA PRO A 619 11.51 -10.97 -8.20
C PRO A 619 11.83 -9.61 -7.58
N LYS A 620 11.34 -8.53 -8.20
CA LYS A 620 11.43 -7.17 -7.64
C LYS A 620 11.01 -7.24 -6.17
N PRO A 621 11.82 -6.75 -5.22
CA PRO A 621 11.39 -6.63 -3.84
C PRO A 621 10.18 -5.71 -3.83
N ALA A 622 9.03 -6.21 -3.39
CA ALA A 622 7.92 -5.36 -3.02
C ALA A 622 8.30 -4.77 -1.64
N GLY A 623 8.72 -3.51 -1.61
CA GLY A 623 9.30 -2.81 -0.46
C GLY A 623 9.71 -1.38 -0.81
N ASP A 624 10.42 -0.69 0.09
CA ASP A 624 10.95 0.67 -0.14
C ASP A 624 11.74 0.73 -1.46
N CYS A 625 11.34 1.63 -2.37
CA CYS A 625 12.04 1.85 -3.63
C CYS A 625 13.47 2.41 -3.41
N LYS A 626 13.80 2.82 -2.18
CA LYS A 626 15.14 3.23 -1.73
C LYS A 626 15.90 2.03 -1.16
N GLN A 627 16.67 1.37 -2.02
CA GLN A 627 17.50 0.22 -1.64
C GLN A 627 18.98 0.63 -1.50
N PRO A 628 19.74 0.01 -0.58
CA PRO A 628 21.18 0.25 -0.46
C PRO A 628 21.90 -0.19 -1.73
N TYR A 629 22.98 0.52 -2.05
CA TYR A 629 23.78 0.26 -3.24
C TYR A 629 24.68 -0.97 -3.07
N ALA A 630 24.80 -1.74 -4.15
CA ALA A 630 25.77 -2.82 -4.23
C ALA A 630 27.21 -2.27 -4.35
N PRO A 631 28.24 -3.06 -4.00
CA PRO A 631 29.62 -2.67 -4.22
C PRO A 631 29.90 -2.30 -5.69
N PRO A 632 30.80 -1.34 -5.94
CA PRO A 632 31.20 -1.01 -7.31
C PRO A 632 31.82 -2.19 -8.06
N THR A 633 31.62 -2.20 -9.37
CA THR A 633 32.00 -3.27 -10.28
C THR A 633 32.72 -2.72 -11.52
N TRP A 634 33.45 -3.59 -12.23
CA TRP A 634 34.16 -3.27 -13.47
C TRP A 634 33.58 -4.02 -14.67
N PRO A 635 33.73 -3.49 -15.90
CA PRO A 635 34.49 -2.30 -16.30
C PRO A 635 33.89 -0.99 -15.77
N SER A 636 34.70 0.07 -15.65
CA SER A 636 34.25 1.36 -15.14
C SER A 636 35.05 2.53 -15.73
N PHE A 637 34.41 3.67 -16.00
CA PHE A 637 35.13 4.90 -16.34
C PHE A 637 35.89 5.48 -15.15
N ALA A 638 35.42 5.24 -13.92
CA ALA A 638 36.17 5.52 -12.71
C ALA A 638 37.10 4.35 -12.37
N LYS A 639 38.42 4.61 -12.31
CA LYS A 639 39.42 3.59 -11.93
C LYS A 639 39.17 3.09 -10.50
N PHE A 640 38.96 4.03 -9.57
CA PHE A 640 38.54 3.80 -8.19
C PHE A 640 37.49 4.88 -7.86
N PRO A 641 36.35 4.56 -7.24
CA PRO A 641 35.99 3.28 -6.62
C PRO A 641 35.40 2.22 -7.56
N GLY A 642 35.22 2.50 -8.85
CA GLY A 642 34.53 1.61 -9.80
C GLY A 642 33.12 2.13 -10.13
N PHE A 643 32.27 1.30 -10.74
CA PHE A 643 30.91 1.70 -11.14
C PHE A 643 29.84 0.96 -10.32
N VAL A 644 28.96 1.70 -9.65
CA VAL A 644 27.83 1.12 -8.91
C VAL A 644 26.70 0.79 -9.89
N ARG A 645 26.34 -0.49 -9.99
CA ARG A 645 25.34 -0.97 -10.96
C ARG A 645 23.97 -1.23 -10.38
N ASP A 646 23.89 -1.56 -9.09
CA ASP A 646 22.65 -1.97 -8.42
C ASP A 646 22.37 -1.15 -7.16
N PRO A 647 21.09 -0.87 -6.86
CA PRO A 647 19.87 -1.33 -7.55
C PRO A 647 19.69 -0.63 -8.91
N SER A 648 19.21 -1.35 -9.92
CA SER A 648 18.93 -0.79 -11.24
C SER A 648 17.68 -1.39 -11.87
N GLY A 649 17.23 -0.77 -12.96
CA GLY A 649 16.20 -1.33 -13.82
C GLY A 649 15.96 -0.45 -15.03
N ALA A 650 14.89 -0.75 -15.77
CA ALA A 650 14.53 0.01 -16.96
C ALA A 650 13.01 0.15 -17.09
N VAL A 651 12.60 1.23 -17.73
CA VAL A 651 11.25 1.41 -18.28
C VAL A 651 11.31 1.52 -19.80
N PHE A 652 10.20 1.24 -20.47
CA PHE A 652 10.10 1.20 -21.92
C PHE A 652 8.99 2.13 -22.39
N PHE A 653 9.35 2.98 -23.35
CA PHE A 653 8.41 3.67 -24.23
C PHE A 653 8.59 3.02 -25.59
N ASP A 654 7.56 2.29 -26.03
CA ASP A 654 7.65 1.30 -27.10
C ASP A 654 8.76 0.28 -26.88
N ASP A 655 9.79 0.34 -27.71
CA ASP A 655 10.95 -0.53 -27.73
C ASP A 655 12.25 0.22 -27.39
N ILE A 656 12.12 1.46 -26.88
CA ILE A 656 13.23 2.25 -26.35
C ILE A 656 13.28 2.12 -24.83
N SER A 657 14.42 1.64 -24.32
CA SER A 657 14.69 1.45 -22.90
C SER A 657 15.26 2.72 -22.26
N ILE A 658 14.62 3.20 -21.20
CA ILE A 658 15.21 4.18 -20.28
C ILE A 658 15.78 3.39 -19.10
N SER A 659 17.09 3.11 -19.16
CA SER A 659 17.81 2.31 -18.17
C SER A 659 18.30 3.21 -17.04
N ILE A 660 17.88 2.96 -15.80
CA ILE A 660 18.15 3.83 -14.66
C ILE A 660 19.13 3.14 -13.72
N ARG A 661 20.26 3.79 -13.48
CA ARG A 661 21.40 3.33 -12.67
C ARG A 661 21.54 4.16 -11.40
N PRO A 662 22.09 3.59 -10.33
CA PRO A 662 22.26 4.32 -9.07
C PRO A 662 23.34 5.39 -9.17
N TRP A 663 23.10 6.53 -8.52
CA TRP A 663 24.09 7.61 -8.38
C TRP A 663 24.47 7.81 -6.91
N PRO A 664 25.68 7.38 -6.50
CA PRO A 664 26.18 7.61 -5.14
C PRO A 664 26.78 8.99 -4.91
N GLY A 665 27.05 9.74 -5.99
CA GLY A 665 27.72 11.04 -5.88
C GLY A 665 26.85 12.16 -5.31
N GLY A 666 25.54 11.94 -5.16
CA GLY A 666 24.55 12.97 -4.81
C GLY A 666 24.53 14.15 -5.80
N GLY A 667 23.53 15.03 -5.68
CA GLY A 667 23.62 16.37 -6.28
C GLY A 667 23.56 16.42 -7.82
N LEU A 668 22.74 15.56 -8.44
CA LEU A 668 22.43 15.65 -9.87
C LEU A 668 21.84 17.03 -10.20
N VAL A 669 22.33 17.65 -11.28
CA VAL A 669 21.83 18.94 -11.77
C VAL A 669 20.88 18.76 -12.95
N SER A 670 20.19 19.84 -13.33
CA SER A 670 19.33 19.82 -14.51
C SER A 670 20.13 19.50 -15.78
N THR A 671 19.52 18.74 -16.69
CA THR A 671 20.12 18.43 -18.00
C THR A 671 20.20 19.64 -18.93
N ARG A 672 19.39 20.68 -18.70
CA ARG A 672 19.36 21.89 -19.54
C ARG A 672 20.76 22.52 -19.63
N GLY A 673 21.19 22.85 -20.84
CA GLY A 673 22.51 23.44 -21.13
C GLY A 673 23.69 22.45 -21.13
N HIS A 674 23.47 21.16 -20.85
CA HIS A 674 24.50 20.12 -20.95
C HIS A 674 24.46 19.41 -22.30
N ILE A 675 25.38 18.46 -22.52
CA ILE A 675 25.51 17.77 -23.81
C ILE A 675 24.22 17.11 -24.28
N VAL A 676 23.54 16.39 -23.38
CA VAL A 676 22.14 16.00 -23.57
C VAL A 676 21.31 17.01 -22.81
N ASP A 677 20.61 17.86 -23.56
CA ASP A 677 19.83 18.94 -23.01
C ASP A 677 18.51 18.42 -22.41
N HIS A 678 17.84 17.56 -23.17
CA HIS A 678 16.62 16.86 -22.78
C HIS A 678 16.38 15.67 -23.71
N TRP A 679 15.40 14.85 -23.37
CA TRP A 679 14.79 13.88 -24.28
C TRP A 679 13.28 14.10 -24.30
N ALA A 680 12.62 13.61 -25.34
CA ALA A 680 11.24 13.98 -25.62
C ALA A 680 10.34 12.76 -25.83
N LEU A 681 9.10 12.95 -25.42
CA LEU A 681 7.99 12.04 -25.62
C LEU A 681 6.94 12.69 -26.51
N SER A 682 6.42 11.93 -27.46
CA SER A 682 5.29 12.33 -28.26
C SER A 682 3.98 12.05 -27.52
N VAL A 683 3.02 12.97 -27.65
CA VAL A 683 1.69 12.90 -27.04
C VAL A 683 0.61 13.22 -28.08
N SER A 684 -0.53 12.54 -28.02
CA SER A 684 -1.63 12.74 -28.99
C SER A 684 -2.53 13.95 -28.66
N ASP A 685 -2.57 14.35 -27.39
CA ASP A 685 -3.31 15.52 -26.91
C ASP A 685 -2.47 16.20 -25.83
N LEU A 686 -1.75 17.25 -26.22
CA LEU A 686 -0.84 17.94 -25.32
C LEU A 686 -1.60 18.72 -24.26
N THR A 687 -2.76 19.29 -24.60
CA THR A 687 -3.55 20.09 -23.66
C THR A 687 -4.10 19.23 -22.53
N SER A 688 -4.69 18.08 -22.86
CA SER A 688 -5.17 17.11 -21.88
C SER A 688 -4.02 16.51 -21.06
N THR A 689 -2.89 16.21 -21.70
CA THR A 689 -1.72 15.64 -21.01
C THR A 689 -1.15 16.62 -20.00
N VAL A 690 -0.97 17.89 -20.37
CA VAL A 690 -0.46 18.94 -19.49
C VAL A 690 -1.41 19.20 -18.33
N ALA A 691 -2.72 19.27 -18.58
CA ALA A 691 -3.71 19.45 -17.51
C ALA A 691 -3.65 18.30 -16.48
N ARG A 692 -3.53 17.04 -16.95
CA ARG A 692 -3.36 15.87 -16.09
C ARG A 692 -2.06 15.96 -15.27
N LEU A 693 -0.92 16.19 -15.90
CA LEU A 693 0.37 16.23 -15.20
C LEU A 693 0.44 17.36 -14.17
N LYS A 694 -0.18 18.53 -14.45
CA LYS A 694 -0.33 19.61 -13.46
C LYS A 694 -1.19 19.19 -12.28
N SER A 695 -2.29 18.47 -12.52
CA SER A 695 -3.14 17.94 -11.43
C SER A 695 -2.45 16.87 -10.58
N GLU A 696 -1.48 16.16 -11.16
CA GLU A 696 -0.62 15.19 -10.47
C GLU A 696 0.56 15.86 -9.73
N GLY A 697 0.70 17.18 -9.81
CA GLY A 697 1.76 17.93 -9.13
C GLY A 697 3.13 17.89 -9.82
N ILE A 698 3.19 17.50 -11.10
CA ILE A 698 4.45 17.47 -11.85
C ILE A 698 4.94 18.89 -12.15
N LYS A 699 6.23 19.13 -11.94
CA LYS A 699 6.86 20.43 -12.18
C LYS A 699 7.03 20.69 -13.68
N PHE A 700 6.64 21.88 -14.11
CA PHE A 700 6.84 22.37 -15.47
C PHE A 700 8.04 23.30 -15.52
N LEU A 701 8.90 23.10 -16.51
CA LEU A 701 10.00 23.99 -16.86
C LEU A 701 9.54 25.03 -17.88
N GLU A 702 8.67 24.63 -18.81
CA GLU A 702 8.09 25.50 -19.83
C GLU A 702 6.63 25.09 -20.07
N ASP A 703 5.71 26.06 -20.06
CA ASP A 703 4.31 25.83 -20.42
C ASP A 703 4.14 25.50 -21.92
N ILE A 704 2.92 25.18 -22.35
CA ILE A 704 2.62 24.90 -23.76
C ILE A 704 3.06 26.08 -24.63
N HIS A 705 3.98 25.82 -25.56
CA HIS A 705 4.57 26.80 -26.46
C HIS A 705 4.65 26.26 -27.90
N PRO A 706 4.68 27.14 -28.91
CA PRO A 706 4.88 26.73 -30.30
C PRO A 706 6.31 26.23 -30.52
N TRP A 707 6.46 25.13 -31.24
CA TRP A 707 7.74 24.58 -31.66
C TRP A 707 7.69 24.17 -33.13
N GLY A 708 8.21 25.05 -34.01
CA GLY A 708 8.02 24.91 -35.46
C GLY A 708 6.52 24.94 -35.80
N ASN A 709 6.05 23.89 -36.49
CA ASN A 709 4.63 23.70 -36.82
C ASN A 709 3.85 22.89 -35.76
N MET A 710 4.48 22.59 -34.63
CA MET A 710 3.95 21.74 -33.57
C MET A 710 3.82 22.55 -32.27
N ARG A 711 3.29 21.91 -31.22
CA ARG A 711 3.25 22.44 -29.86
C ARG A 711 4.05 21.53 -28.95
N ALA A 712 4.75 22.12 -27.99
CA ALA A 712 5.50 21.40 -26.99
C ALA A 712 5.27 21.98 -25.59
N ALA A 713 5.57 21.21 -24.55
CA ALA A 713 5.70 21.67 -23.17
C ALA A 713 6.87 20.94 -22.52
N MET A 714 7.50 21.53 -21.51
CA MET A 714 8.67 20.94 -20.85
C MET A 714 8.35 20.65 -19.38
N ILE A 715 8.59 19.42 -18.95
CA ILE A 715 8.46 18.99 -17.55
C ILE A 715 9.84 18.68 -16.95
N GLU A 716 9.92 18.75 -15.62
CA GLU A 716 11.05 18.22 -14.87
C GLU A 716 10.67 16.84 -14.33
N GLY A 717 11.39 15.80 -14.79
CA GLY A 717 11.26 14.44 -14.29
C GLY A 717 12.14 14.17 -13.05
N PRO A 718 12.22 12.90 -12.60
CA PRO A 718 13.04 12.49 -11.47
C PRO A 718 14.51 12.88 -11.67
N ASP A 719 15.16 13.32 -10.59
CA ASP A 719 16.53 13.83 -10.61
C ASP A 719 16.81 14.90 -11.69
N ARG A 720 15.87 15.84 -11.78
CA ARG A 720 16.01 17.10 -12.55
C ARG A 720 16.20 16.92 -14.06
N VAL A 721 15.86 15.76 -14.60
CA VAL A 721 15.85 15.56 -16.06
C VAL A 721 14.82 16.48 -16.71
N ALA A 722 15.19 17.17 -17.77
CA ALA A 722 14.22 17.85 -18.62
C ALA A 722 13.62 16.86 -19.62
N ILE A 723 12.28 16.82 -19.69
CA ILE A 723 11.54 15.98 -20.63
C ILE A 723 10.58 16.86 -21.43
N GLU A 724 10.70 16.85 -22.75
CA GLU A 724 9.81 17.59 -23.63
C GLU A 724 8.61 16.72 -24.04
N LEU A 725 7.41 17.26 -23.95
CA LEU A 725 6.17 16.64 -24.40
C LEU A 725 5.78 17.28 -25.73
N VAL A 726 5.88 16.53 -26.83
CA VAL A 726 5.68 17.02 -28.19
C VAL A 726 4.34 16.54 -28.73
N GLU A 727 3.47 17.45 -29.12
CA GLU A 727 2.18 17.08 -29.72
C GLU A 727 2.37 16.55 -31.14
N VAL A 728 2.05 15.28 -31.36
CA VAL A 728 2.04 14.66 -32.70
C VAL A 728 0.60 14.35 -33.10
N GLN A 729 0.26 14.59 -34.36
CA GLN A 729 -1.08 14.35 -34.92
C GLN A 729 -1.26 12.91 -35.40
#